data_AF-A0A9X6JNX8-F1
#
_entry.id   AF-A0A9X6JNX8-F1
#
_cell.length_a   1.000
_cell.length_b   1.000
_cell.length_c   1.000
_cell.angle_alpha   90.00
_cell.angle_beta   90.00
_cell.angle_gamma   90.00
#
_symmetry.space_group_name_H-M   'P 1'
#
loop_
_entity.id
_entity.type
_entity.pdbx_description
1 polymer ?
#
loop_
_entity_poly.entity_id
_entity_poly.type
_entity_poly.pdbx_seq_one_letter_code
_entity_poly.pdbx_strand_id
1 'polypeptide(L)'
;MKKLVERGKIPAHILEGTVLYDKQDIISYVKEIDEFKKKYMTFREFMQEIGYSFSFNGQALNHKIIKFASAVNIEFYDIGDYRIKNTNYFLNREDVKTFKDNFANIFDAAKVLNVLPIRAARILKIQGIEIKEINHLYNLMFVKKNDIHAYKKLKEGRYGYTKKEIMKILKIGIVSLEEVLIFYKILPNPNTGLFSIKDVEKLKELQERVYKNIKEKYYTEAEMREELQVSINTLRRYGILDTSKIIFPHIARIKEYKKNIQTVYSKKKVRRYLEKREENDYILNLKRNLSSSVYDNFYELVHVYRLYFSEKSSYTGKCWFNYVKSKLTKSRAHYKTLQKYLQQLIECSKILVGVTKEKEIFDFSTKELNMGIFNGNVSGEFQKWLYVFLKELNTDYKKKFHIEELNYKYSKRRKKRKKEKSIYKIENYISLYNYTINIEIHKKKAIMDVKRIIHGDTSYSMYESAWLYMLLHLNNAWRHNDILEFPRIDLQKLGITSLDWIEENKLTNELAQRIINQVKLKKFIHSKTGKKRYFLCSQELIIPLSYAIILCELRCQVVNPQSEYLINFKGRKFKDKTRNVFFEEYDNGFKFSSLKMNRTLISYMYDVIKKTTDRNPLEITKYVRTHSNIEMTNIYIDIPREHLDFMTKQLFDVGYFGYTYDMMASILLGEPPKEREKRTVRALLTKNVMGNIYKIESIAGYLNRIAEEKKTLLEYLESVAKESLQDTFHLIKLGQMPAKEENYQCIFSNCEFEEIKCDMCPFAVPHFYALSAISARVVKRVEEYKDKITLNCSEGEKTRLANLLLRDMILLKEAKEKFGEDTLNEFIENGYENLKRNISELPNPYIHSSIEKEVGR
;
A
#
# COMPACT_ATOMS: atom_id res chain seq x y z
N MET A 1 -38.37 104.89 43.72
CA MET A 1 -39.52 105.87 43.91
C MET A 1 -39.11 107.27 43.43
N LYS A 2 -37.88 107.63 43.61
CA LYS A 2 -37.30 108.88 43.07
C LYS A 2 -37.26 108.84 41.53
N LYS A 3 -37.02 107.76 40.96
CA LYS A 3 -36.99 107.61 39.49
C LYS A 3 -38.40 107.60 38.91
N LEU A 4 -39.36 107.07 39.63
CA LEU A 4 -40.78 107.03 39.18
C LEU A 4 -41.41 108.43 39.22
N VAL A 5 -40.86 109.25 40.11
CA VAL A 5 -41.36 110.65 40.21
C VAL A 5 -40.69 111.49 39.12
N GLU A 6 -39.34 111.40 38.89
CA GLU A 6 -38.62 112.14 37.83
C GLU A 6 -39.23 111.89 36.45
N ARG A 7 -40.00 110.92 36.29
CA ARG A 7 -40.44 110.58 34.92
C ARG A 7 -41.96 110.70 34.81
N GLY A 8 -42.64 111.18 35.87
CA GLY A 8 -44.06 111.60 35.76
C GLY A 8 -45.02 110.41 35.99
N LYS A 9 -44.44 109.17 36.50
CA LYS A 9 -45.34 107.99 36.65
C LYS A 9 -46.05 108.01 38.00
N ILE A 10 -45.42 108.70 38.99
CA ILE A 10 -46.12 108.92 40.27
C ILE A 10 -45.86 110.38 40.71
N PRO A 11 -46.91 111.13 40.97
CA PRO A 11 -46.68 112.52 41.42
C PRO A 11 -46.14 112.57 42.85
N ALA A 12 -45.02 113.41 43.10
CA ALA A 12 -44.52 113.57 44.50
C ALA A 12 -44.96 114.94 45.05
N HIS A 13 -45.52 114.83 46.29
CA HIS A 13 -45.89 116.12 46.93
C HIS A 13 -44.91 116.43 48.07
N ILE A 14 -44.35 117.74 48.06
CA ILE A 14 -43.34 118.05 49.11
C ILE A 14 -44.02 118.90 50.19
N LEU A 15 -44.16 118.30 51.43
CA LEU A 15 -44.69 119.06 52.57
C LEU A 15 -43.63 119.12 53.67
N GLU A 16 -43.07 120.42 54.00
CA GLU A 16 -42.12 120.73 55.09
C GLU A 16 -40.85 119.88 54.97
N GLY A 17 -40.39 119.64 53.75
CA GLY A 17 -39.06 118.99 53.56
C GLY A 17 -39.18 117.46 53.48
N THR A 18 -40.52 116.88 53.58
CA THR A 18 -40.73 115.42 53.42
C THR A 18 -41.50 115.13 52.13
N VAL A 19 -40.89 114.15 51.27
CA VAL A 19 -41.56 113.77 49.99
C VAL A 19 -42.69 112.78 50.29
N LEU A 20 -43.94 113.29 50.07
CA LEU A 20 -45.11 112.38 50.28
C LEU A 20 -45.66 111.91 48.93
N TYR A 21 -46.06 110.54 48.91
CA TYR A 21 -46.66 109.96 47.69
C TYR A 21 -48.12 109.58 47.95
N ASP A 22 -48.96 109.86 46.84
CA ASP A 22 -50.38 109.46 47.02
C ASP A 22 -50.52 107.93 46.92
N LYS A 23 -50.99 107.45 48.07
CA LYS A 23 -51.20 105.98 48.13
C LYS A 23 -52.00 105.48 46.92
N GLN A 24 -53.01 106.23 46.39
CA GLN A 24 -53.84 105.79 45.24
C GLN A 24 -53.03 105.76 43.94
N ASP A 25 -52.07 106.65 43.80
CA ASP A 25 -51.17 106.69 42.61
C ASP A 25 -50.18 105.53 42.63
N ILE A 26 -49.75 105.15 43.80
CA ILE A 26 -48.85 103.98 43.90
C ILE A 26 -49.64 102.70 43.61
N ILE A 27 -50.88 102.65 44.15
CA ILE A 27 -51.71 101.45 43.91
C ILE A 27 -52.05 101.37 42.41
N SER A 28 -52.38 102.45 41.74
CA SER A 28 -52.68 102.44 40.29
C SER A 28 -51.45 102.00 39.48
N TYR A 29 -50.28 102.48 39.86
CA TYR A 29 -49.05 102.05 39.16
C TYR A 29 -48.77 100.56 39.39
N VAL A 30 -48.92 100.16 40.62
CA VAL A 30 -48.74 98.70 40.89
C VAL A 30 -49.74 97.89 40.06
N LYS A 31 -51.00 98.37 39.92
CA LYS A 31 -51.98 97.64 39.09
C LYS A 31 -51.56 97.64 37.62
N GLU A 32 -51.05 98.74 37.13
CA GLU A 32 -50.57 98.83 35.73
C GLU A 32 -49.39 97.86 35.51
N ILE A 33 -48.50 97.76 36.47
CA ILE A 33 -47.37 96.84 36.30
C ILE A 33 -47.87 95.38 36.36
N ASP A 34 -48.84 95.19 37.29
CA ASP A 34 -49.40 93.81 37.35
C ASP A 34 -50.08 93.43 36.03
N GLU A 35 -50.81 94.38 35.42
CA GLU A 35 -51.44 94.07 34.12
C GLU A 35 -50.37 93.89 33.03
N PHE A 36 -49.31 94.72 33.13
CA PHE A 36 -48.19 94.58 32.17
C PHE A 36 -47.51 93.21 32.35
N LYS A 37 -47.38 92.74 33.54
CA LYS A 37 -46.72 91.43 33.80
C LYS A 37 -47.60 90.27 33.35
N LYS A 38 -48.91 90.55 33.31
CA LYS A 38 -49.79 89.46 32.80
C LYS A 38 -49.68 89.33 31.28
N LYS A 39 -49.31 90.45 30.67
CA LYS A 39 -49.30 90.43 29.19
C LYS A 39 -47.89 90.17 28.67
N TYR A 40 -46.88 90.46 29.44
CA TYR A 40 -45.52 90.35 28.89
C TYR A 40 -44.65 89.53 29.85
N MET A 41 -43.70 88.86 29.34
CA MET A 41 -42.76 88.06 30.16
C MET A 41 -41.33 88.52 29.89
N THR A 42 -40.49 88.26 30.91
CA THR A 42 -39.07 88.65 30.74
C THR A 42 -38.33 87.64 29.87
N PHE A 43 -37.15 88.02 29.31
CA PHE A 43 -36.35 87.08 28.49
C PHE A 43 -35.97 85.85 29.32
N ARG A 44 -35.71 86.16 30.55
CA ARG A 44 -35.39 85.00 31.43
C ARG A 44 -36.57 84.02 31.50
N GLU A 45 -37.71 84.57 31.70
CA GLU A 45 -38.91 83.71 31.74
C GLU A 45 -39.14 82.99 30.41
N PHE A 46 -38.86 83.64 29.36
CA PHE A 46 -39.01 83.01 28.03
C PHE A 46 -38.01 81.87 27.86
N MET A 47 -36.78 82.03 28.28
CA MET A 47 -35.76 80.97 28.12
C MET A 47 -36.10 79.75 28.98
N GLN A 48 -36.68 80.05 30.15
CA GLN A 48 -37.14 78.90 30.98
C GLN A 48 -38.31 78.17 30.34
N GLU A 49 -39.13 78.96 29.68
CA GLU A 49 -40.32 78.30 29.08
C GLU A 49 -39.92 77.47 27.86
N ILE A 50 -38.82 77.71 27.28
CA ILE A 50 -38.47 76.92 26.06
C ILE A 50 -37.37 75.93 26.44
N GLY A 51 -37.19 75.68 27.85
CA GLY A 51 -36.48 74.46 28.29
C GLY A 51 -35.00 74.76 28.57
N TYR A 52 -34.59 76.08 28.83
CA TYR A 52 -33.18 76.42 29.16
C TYR A 52 -33.14 76.98 30.58
N SER A 53 -32.33 76.33 31.61
CA SER A 53 -32.44 76.64 33.06
C SER A 53 -31.10 77.16 33.59
N PHE A 54 -30.00 77.73 32.81
CA PHE A 54 -28.74 78.17 33.42
C PHE A 54 -28.73 79.70 33.56
N SER A 55 -27.82 80.27 34.64
CA SER A 55 -27.62 81.66 35.10
C SER A 55 -27.27 82.59 33.93
N PHE A 56 -28.20 83.63 33.62
CA PHE A 56 -28.59 84.64 32.61
C PHE A 56 -27.70 85.88 32.77
N ASN A 57 -26.35 85.92 32.18
CA ASN A 57 -25.84 87.31 32.37
C ASN A 57 -25.08 87.74 31.11
N GLY A 58 -25.88 88.42 30.12
CA GLY A 58 -24.96 89.22 29.26
C GLY A 58 -25.77 89.94 28.17
N GLN A 59 -25.62 91.26 27.84
CA GLN A 59 -26.12 92.18 26.79
C GLN A 59 -26.04 91.53 25.40
N ALA A 60 -25.16 90.52 25.08
CA ALA A 60 -25.01 89.85 23.76
C ALA A 60 -26.14 88.85 23.53
N LEU A 61 -26.64 88.23 24.50
CA LEU A 61 -27.73 87.25 24.31
C LEU A 61 -29.08 87.97 24.18
N ASN A 62 -29.23 89.16 24.83
CA ASN A 62 -30.48 89.93 24.62
C ASN A 62 -30.66 90.31 23.14
N HIS A 63 -29.47 90.64 22.54
CA HIS A 63 -29.57 90.97 21.10
C HIS A 63 -29.98 89.74 20.28
N LYS A 64 -29.50 88.60 20.66
CA LYS A 64 -29.84 87.37 19.91
C LYS A 64 -31.31 86.98 20.11
N ILE A 65 -31.79 87.28 21.30
CA ILE A 65 -33.22 86.94 21.56
C ILE A 65 -34.11 87.91 20.79
N ILE A 66 -33.67 89.12 20.72
CA ILE A 66 -34.49 90.10 19.99
C ILE A 66 -34.49 89.75 18.50
N LYS A 67 -33.33 89.40 17.97
CA LYS A 67 -33.27 88.98 16.56
C LYS A 67 -34.13 87.74 16.31
N PHE A 68 -34.01 86.87 17.23
CA PHE A 68 -34.82 85.65 17.10
C PHE A 68 -36.31 85.96 17.19
N ALA A 69 -36.68 86.79 18.16
CA ALA A 69 -38.11 87.12 18.34
C ALA A 69 -38.67 87.77 17.06
N SER A 70 -37.83 88.58 16.42
CA SER A 70 -38.30 89.21 15.17
C SER A 70 -38.44 88.16 14.05
N ALA A 71 -37.55 87.16 14.07
CA ALA A 71 -37.57 86.15 13.00
C ALA A 71 -38.78 85.22 13.14
N VAL A 72 -39.28 85.23 14.34
CA VAL A 72 -40.39 84.24 14.49
C VAL A 72 -41.66 84.98 14.88
N ASN A 73 -41.67 86.32 14.74
CA ASN A 73 -42.84 87.23 14.87
C ASN A 73 -43.34 87.27 16.32
N ILE A 74 -42.39 87.24 17.24
CA ILE A 74 -42.77 87.50 18.65
C ILE A 74 -42.51 88.99 18.96
N GLU A 75 -43.64 89.57 19.43
CA GLU A 75 -43.51 91.02 19.68
C GLU A 75 -42.69 91.26 20.96
N PHE A 76 -41.66 92.13 20.78
CA PHE A 76 -40.87 92.44 22.00
C PHE A 76 -41.02 93.94 22.34
N TYR A 77 -40.96 94.16 23.62
CA TYR A 77 -41.24 95.51 24.13
C TYR A 77 -40.05 95.96 25.00
N ASP A 78 -39.43 97.18 24.65
CA ASP A 78 -38.32 97.77 25.42
C ASP A 78 -38.83 99.00 26.18
N ILE A 79 -38.78 98.89 27.50
CA ILE A 79 -39.40 99.98 28.30
C ILE A 79 -38.33 101.02 28.62
N GLY A 80 -37.09 101.01 27.75
CA GLY A 80 -36.03 102.03 27.82
C GLY A 80 -35.20 101.90 29.11
N ASP A 81 -34.85 103.00 29.83
CA ASP A 81 -33.94 103.03 31.01
C ASP A 81 -34.69 102.63 32.29
N TYR A 82 -35.91 102.15 31.99
CA TYR A 82 -36.79 101.72 33.10
C TYR A 82 -36.67 100.21 33.30
N ARG A 83 -36.60 99.78 34.73
CA ARG A 83 -36.42 98.31 34.89
C ARG A 83 -37.58 97.75 35.73
N ILE A 84 -38.25 96.78 35.15
CA ILE A 84 -39.19 95.96 35.93
C ILE A 84 -38.56 94.57 36.15
N LYS A 85 -38.23 94.28 37.51
CA LYS A 85 -37.55 93.01 37.87
C LYS A 85 -36.11 92.99 37.34
N ASN A 86 -35.52 94.22 37.22
CA ASN A 86 -34.08 94.37 36.91
C ASN A 86 -33.81 94.11 35.42
N THR A 87 -34.98 94.20 34.47
CA THR A 87 -34.74 94.06 33.02
C THR A 87 -35.63 95.06 32.27
N ASN A 88 -35.20 95.54 31.12
CA ASN A 88 -36.01 96.51 30.34
C ASN A 88 -36.51 95.87 29.04
N TYR A 89 -36.37 94.49 28.93
CA TYR A 89 -36.85 93.82 27.70
C TYR A 89 -37.93 92.79 28.06
N PHE A 90 -39.02 92.88 27.25
CA PHE A 90 -40.14 91.96 27.56
C PHE A 90 -40.71 91.41 26.25
N LEU A 91 -41.27 90.15 26.40
CA LEU A 91 -41.94 89.53 25.24
C LEU A 91 -43.42 89.30 25.53
N ASN A 92 -44.22 89.49 24.44
CA ASN A 92 -45.67 89.24 24.58
C ASN A 92 -45.95 87.76 24.86
N ARG A 93 -46.60 87.46 25.93
CA ARG A 93 -46.83 86.06 26.37
C ARG A 93 -47.68 85.30 25.35
N GLU A 94 -48.71 86.00 24.74
CA GLU A 94 -49.57 85.29 23.76
C GLU A 94 -48.76 84.86 22.52
N ASP A 95 -47.84 85.73 22.13
CA ASP A 95 -47.02 85.37 20.96
C ASP A 95 -46.07 84.21 21.29
N VAL A 96 -45.62 84.20 22.50
CA VAL A 96 -44.72 83.09 22.89
C VAL A 96 -45.51 81.77 22.91
N LYS A 97 -46.73 81.87 23.39
CA LYS A 97 -47.56 80.64 23.38
C LYS A 97 -47.79 80.16 21.94
N THR A 98 -48.09 81.09 21.08
CA THR A 98 -48.28 80.72 19.66
C THR A 98 -46.98 80.12 19.09
N PHE A 99 -45.93 80.64 19.41
CA PHE A 99 -44.63 80.09 18.95
C PHE A 99 -44.44 78.65 19.46
N LYS A 100 -44.74 78.42 20.61
CA LYS A 100 -44.55 77.06 21.16
C LYS A 100 -45.49 76.06 20.50
N ASP A 101 -46.62 76.59 20.11
CA ASP A 101 -47.58 75.66 19.45
C ASP A 101 -47.12 75.33 18.03
N ASN A 102 -46.26 76.21 17.48
CA ASN A 102 -45.99 75.99 16.04
C ASN A 102 -44.54 75.54 15.83
N PHE A 103 -43.76 75.65 16.87
CA PHE A 103 -42.34 75.33 16.63
C PHE A 103 -41.89 74.26 17.63
N ALA A 104 -40.96 73.38 17.14
CA ALA A 104 -40.36 72.37 18.02
C ALA A 104 -38.83 72.53 18.01
N ASN A 105 -38.26 72.37 19.19
CA ASN A 105 -36.78 72.40 19.14
C ASN A 105 -36.22 71.10 18.54
N ILE A 106 -34.94 71.16 18.25
CA ILE A 106 -34.33 70.08 17.46
C ILE A 106 -34.39 68.77 18.25
N PHE A 107 -34.36 68.82 19.53
CA PHE A 107 -34.51 67.57 20.30
C PHE A 107 -35.89 66.95 20.07
N ASP A 108 -36.86 67.81 20.09
CA ASP A 108 -38.23 67.28 19.85
C ASP A 108 -38.38 66.83 18.39
N ALA A 109 -37.74 67.51 17.51
CA ALA A 109 -37.79 67.08 16.10
C ALA A 109 -37.08 65.73 15.92
N ALA A 110 -36.01 65.53 16.63
CA ALA A 110 -35.28 64.25 16.54
C ALA A 110 -36.15 63.08 17.01
N LYS A 111 -36.94 63.40 18.02
CA LYS A 111 -37.84 62.32 18.49
C LYS A 111 -38.88 61.97 17.42
N VAL A 112 -39.34 63.00 16.74
CA VAL A 112 -40.36 62.74 15.71
C VAL A 112 -39.71 62.02 14.51
N LEU A 113 -38.47 62.23 14.24
CA LEU A 113 -37.79 61.63 13.07
C LEU A 113 -37.06 60.36 13.47
N ASN A 114 -37.06 60.02 14.75
CA ASN A 114 -36.39 58.85 15.33
C ASN A 114 -34.89 58.84 15.01
N VAL A 115 -34.18 59.93 15.21
CA VAL A 115 -32.71 60.03 15.01
C VAL A 115 -32.13 60.86 16.16
N LEU A 116 -30.76 60.84 16.22
CA LEU A 116 -30.08 61.68 17.23
C LEU A 116 -30.16 63.17 16.84
N PRO A 117 -30.25 64.16 17.80
CA PRO A 117 -30.44 65.61 17.57
C PRO A 117 -29.42 66.17 16.57
N ILE A 118 -28.18 65.64 16.61
CA ILE A 118 -27.19 66.17 15.66
C ILE A 118 -27.57 65.77 14.22
N ARG A 119 -28.08 64.60 14.11
CA ARG A 119 -28.45 64.11 12.76
C ARG A 119 -29.74 64.78 12.28
N ALA A 120 -30.57 65.02 13.22
CA ALA A 120 -31.85 65.68 12.83
C ALA A 120 -31.58 67.10 12.30
N ALA A 121 -30.67 67.81 12.93
CA ALA A 121 -30.34 69.19 12.48
C ALA A 121 -29.69 69.16 11.09
N ARG A 122 -28.86 68.16 10.88
CA ARG A 122 -28.18 68.05 9.56
C ARG A 122 -29.18 67.71 8.46
N ILE A 123 -30.04 66.79 8.76
CA ILE A 123 -31.03 66.33 7.75
C ILE A 123 -31.93 67.50 7.34
N LEU A 124 -32.33 68.21 8.34
CA LEU A 124 -33.29 69.29 8.04
C LEU A 124 -32.59 70.43 7.29
N LYS A 125 -31.31 70.63 7.53
CA LYS A 125 -30.57 71.67 6.78
C LYS A 125 -30.35 71.24 5.33
N ILE A 126 -30.02 69.98 5.16
CA ILE A 126 -29.80 69.47 3.80
C ILE A 126 -31.08 69.57 2.98
N GLN A 127 -32.14 69.51 3.65
CA GLN A 127 -33.41 69.48 2.89
C GLN A 127 -33.94 70.90 2.69
N GLY A 128 -33.09 71.77 3.11
CA GLY A 128 -33.41 73.19 2.83
C GLY A 128 -34.50 73.72 3.80
N ILE A 129 -34.73 72.96 4.91
CA ILE A 129 -35.77 73.41 5.88
C ILE A 129 -35.11 74.42 6.84
N GLU A 130 -35.84 75.48 6.94
CA GLU A 130 -35.24 76.62 7.69
C GLU A 130 -35.26 76.35 9.20
N ILE A 131 -34.00 76.58 9.82
CA ILE A 131 -33.89 76.43 11.29
C ILE A 131 -33.62 77.81 11.91
N LYS A 132 -34.53 78.09 12.92
CA LYS A 132 -34.36 79.38 13.60
C LYS A 132 -33.62 79.17 14.93
N GLU A 133 -32.51 79.99 15.01
CA GLU A 133 -31.71 79.64 16.21
C GLU A 133 -31.44 80.90 17.05
N ILE A 134 -31.51 80.74 18.41
CA ILE A 134 -31.07 81.81 19.34
C ILE A 134 -29.57 81.69 19.57
N ASN A 135 -29.08 80.34 19.67
CA ASN A 135 -27.65 80.00 19.82
C ASN A 135 -27.36 78.66 19.13
N HIS A 136 -26.10 78.37 18.94
CA HIS A 136 -25.71 77.18 18.17
C HIS A 136 -25.93 75.89 18.98
N LEU A 137 -26.56 76.11 20.17
CA LEU A 137 -26.89 74.89 20.91
C LEU A 137 -28.20 74.28 20.42
N TYR A 138 -28.30 72.89 20.28
CA TYR A 138 -29.43 72.21 19.60
C TYR A 138 -30.74 72.41 20.36
N ASN A 139 -30.73 72.69 21.68
CA ASN A 139 -32.00 72.93 22.42
C ASN A 139 -32.49 74.37 22.22
N LEU A 140 -31.62 75.17 21.53
CA LEU A 140 -32.09 76.54 21.23
C LEU A 140 -32.24 76.75 19.72
N MET A 141 -32.36 75.63 19.01
CA MET A 141 -32.70 75.68 17.57
C MET A 141 -34.13 75.16 17.35
N PHE A 142 -34.80 75.94 16.46
CA PHE A 142 -36.24 75.59 16.38
C PHE A 142 -36.65 75.48 14.91
N VAL A 143 -37.60 74.51 14.73
CA VAL A 143 -38.11 74.29 13.36
C VAL A 143 -39.64 74.22 13.43
N LYS A 144 -40.29 74.65 12.37
CA LYS A 144 -41.77 74.59 12.33
C LYS A 144 -42.26 73.13 12.34
N LYS A 145 -43.18 72.87 13.24
CA LYS A 145 -43.66 71.47 13.42
C LYS A 145 -44.28 70.95 12.12
N ASN A 146 -44.97 71.78 11.31
CA ASN A 146 -45.59 71.30 10.04
C ASN A 146 -44.52 70.83 9.05
N ASP A 147 -43.37 71.48 9.06
CA ASP A 147 -42.30 71.08 8.12
C ASP A 147 -41.69 69.74 8.53
N ILE A 148 -41.65 69.50 9.83
CA ILE A 148 -41.12 68.21 10.32
C ILE A 148 -42.11 67.08 9.96
N HIS A 149 -43.39 67.36 10.15
CA HIS A 149 -44.39 66.32 9.84
C HIS A 149 -44.51 66.10 8.33
N ALA A 150 -44.41 67.15 7.49
CA ALA A 150 -44.42 66.98 6.01
C ALA A 150 -43.21 66.14 5.57
N TYR A 151 -42.09 66.37 6.24
CA TYR A 151 -40.90 65.56 5.90
C TYR A 151 -41.07 64.11 6.37
N LYS A 152 -41.59 63.88 7.49
CA LYS A 152 -41.84 62.50 7.98
C LYS A 152 -42.81 61.75 7.06
N LYS A 153 -43.79 62.44 6.52
CA LYS A 153 -44.73 61.79 5.58
C LYS A 153 -44.05 61.48 4.25
N LEU A 154 -43.08 62.29 3.81
CA LEU A 154 -42.30 61.99 2.59
C LEU A 154 -41.36 60.81 2.81
N LYS A 155 -40.83 60.61 4.02
CA LYS A 155 -39.97 59.47 4.40
C LYS A 155 -40.78 58.17 4.54
N GLU A 156 -42.02 58.23 4.92
CA GLU A 156 -42.86 57.02 5.10
C GLU A 156 -43.45 56.57 3.75
N GLY A 157 -43.16 57.27 2.59
CA GLY A 157 -43.51 56.73 1.24
C GLY A 157 -42.33 55.97 0.63
N ARG A 158 -41.70 54.83 1.17
CA ARG A 158 -40.59 53.88 0.90
C ARG A 158 -40.41 53.66 -0.60
N TYR A 159 -39.49 54.25 -1.32
CA TYR A 159 -39.14 53.65 -2.64
C TYR A 159 -37.75 53.03 -2.56
N GLY A 160 -37.48 52.00 -1.47
CA GLY A 160 -36.18 51.31 -1.75
C GLY A 160 -35.77 50.45 -0.56
N TYR A 161 -34.79 49.55 -0.64
CA TYR A 161 -34.35 48.57 0.37
C TYR A 161 -33.03 49.03 0.99
N THR A 162 -32.94 48.73 2.37
CA THR A 162 -31.63 48.88 3.03
C THR A 162 -30.74 47.67 2.73
N LYS A 163 -29.51 47.81 3.03
CA LYS A 163 -28.55 46.70 2.82
C LYS A 163 -28.94 45.46 3.64
N LYS A 164 -29.44 45.73 4.84
CA LYS A 164 -29.88 44.59 5.69
C LYS A 164 -31.05 43.84 5.06
N GLU A 165 -31.87 44.61 4.42
CA GLU A 165 -33.06 43.99 3.79
C GLU A 165 -32.67 43.25 2.50
N ILE A 166 -31.75 43.85 1.84
CA ILE A 166 -31.28 43.16 0.61
C ILE A 166 -30.57 41.86 1.02
N MET A 167 -29.85 41.84 2.09
CA MET A 167 -29.18 40.61 2.57
C MET A 167 -30.21 39.53 2.88
N LYS A 168 -31.24 39.96 3.46
CA LYS A 168 -32.28 38.95 3.79
C LYS A 168 -32.98 38.45 2.53
N ILE A 169 -33.16 39.32 1.56
CA ILE A 169 -33.87 38.91 0.32
C ILE A 169 -32.96 37.98 -0.50
N LEU A 170 -31.72 38.37 -0.54
CA LEU A 170 -30.83 37.55 -1.41
C LEU A 170 -30.16 36.44 -0.60
N LYS A 171 -30.35 36.56 0.75
CA LYS A 171 -29.83 35.52 1.68
C LYS A 171 -28.32 35.37 1.50
N ILE A 172 -27.57 36.46 1.30
CA ILE A 172 -26.10 36.38 1.18
C ILE A 172 -25.48 37.24 2.28
N GLY A 173 -24.19 36.98 2.61
CA GLY A 173 -23.51 37.71 3.70
C GLY A 173 -23.16 39.15 3.28
N ILE A 174 -22.71 39.94 4.22
CA ILE A 174 -22.48 41.39 4.01
C ILE A 174 -21.28 41.59 3.07
N VAL A 175 -20.26 40.73 3.18
CA VAL A 175 -19.07 40.89 2.31
C VAL A 175 -19.47 40.57 0.85
N SER A 176 -20.23 39.53 0.63
CA SER A 176 -20.68 39.15 -0.73
C SER A 176 -21.62 40.21 -1.32
N LEU A 177 -22.42 40.76 -0.42
CA LEU A 177 -23.35 41.79 -0.91
C LEU A 177 -22.61 43.04 -1.37
N GLU A 178 -21.55 43.40 -0.70
CA GLU A 178 -20.78 44.59 -1.11
C GLU A 178 -20.11 44.36 -2.48
N GLU A 179 -19.62 43.22 -2.61
CA GLU A 179 -18.95 42.92 -3.90
C GLU A 179 -19.96 42.87 -5.05
N VAL A 180 -21.13 42.28 -4.68
CA VAL A 180 -22.18 42.18 -5.73
C VAL A 180 -22.65 43.59 -6.14
N LEU A 181 -22.78 44.41 -5.14
CA LEU A 181 -23.25 45.76 -5.45
C LEU A 181 -22.20 46.53 -6.25
N ILE A 182 -20.96 46.32 -5.96
CA ILE A 182 -19.87 46.98 -6.72
C ILE A 182 -19.81 46.40 -8.13
N PHE A 183 -19.78 45.10 -8.21
CA PHE A 183 -19.64 44.43 -9.51
C PHE A 183 -20.76 44.83 -10.46
N TYR A 184 -21.98 45.00 -9.83
CA TYR A 184 -23.10 45.28 -10.76
C TYR A 184 -23.43 46.78 -10.74
N LYS A 185 -22.61 47.52 -10.08
CA LYS A 185 -22.63 49.00 -10.07
C LYS A 185 -23.99 49.52 -9.59
N ILE A 186 -24.47 48.95 -8.52
CA ILE A 186 -25.76 49.39 -7.96
C ILE A 186 -25.47 50.33 -6.78
N LEU A 187 -25.93 51.59 -6.95
CA LEU A 187 -25.59 52.59 -5.92
C LEU A 187 -26.87 53.02 -5.18
N PRO A 188 -26.63 53.24 -3.92
CA PRO A 188 -27.80 53.70 -3.16
C PRO A 188 -28.16 55.16 -3.49
N ASN A 189 -29.38 55.42 -3.29
CA ASN A 189 -29.80 56.82 -3.49
C ASN A 189 -29.08 57.76 -2.51
N PRO A 190 -28.42 58.79 -3.00
CA PRO A 190 -27.54 59.67 -2.20
C PRO A 190 -28.33 60.45 -1.14
N ASN A 191 -29.63 60.56 -1.36
CA ASN A 191 -30.46 61.37 -0.42
C ASN A 191 -31.11 60.48 0.65
N THR A 192 -31.32 59.19 0.28
CA THR A 192 -32.06 58.33 1.25
C THR A 192 -31.16 57.17 1.70
N GLY A 193 -30.06 56.92 1.03
CA GLY A 193 -29.19 55.77 1.40
C GLY A 193 -29.83 54.42 1.07
N LEU A 194 -31.09 54.43 0.37
CA LEU A 194 -31.83 53.18 0.07
C LEU A 194 -31.57 52.76 -1.39
N PHE A 195 -31.66 51.43 -1.53
CA PHE A 195 -31.46 50.88 -2.90
C PHE A 195 -32.81 50.67 -3.60
N SER A 196 -32.74 50.94 -4.97
CA SER A 196 -33.97 50.85 -5.78
C SER A 196 -34.56 49.43 -5.75
N ILE A 197 -35.86 49.31 -5.62
CA ILE A 197 -36.56 48.00 -5.61
C ILE A 197 -36.36 47.29 -6.95
N LYS A 198 -36.40 48.02 -7.99
CA LYS A 198 -36.20 47.41 -9.33
C LYS A 198 -34.81 46.78 -9.45
N ASP A 199 -33.83 47.46 -8.92
CA ASP A 199 -32.46 46.93 -9.00
C ASP A 199 -32.29 45.68 -8.13
N VAL A 200 -32.92 45.72 -6.99
CA VAL A 200 -32.80 44.54 -6.11
C VAL A 200 -33.58 43.36 -6.70
N GLU A 201 -34.71 43.60 -7.35
CA GLU A 201 -35.45 42.50 -8.00
C GLU A 201 -34.64 41.92 -9.17
N LYS A 202 -33.97 42.78 -9.84
CA LYS A 202 -33.12 42.26 -10.94
C LYS A 202 -31.99 41.39 -10.38
N LEU A 203 -31.47 41.79 -9.27
CA LEU A 203 -30.42 40.97 -8.65
C LEU A 203 -30.96 39.60 -8.21
N LYS A 204 -32.14 39.64 -7.74
CA LYS A 204 -32.73 38.35 -7.35
C LYS A 204 -32.93 37.43 -8.56
N GLU A 205 -33.44 38.00 -9.61
CA GLU A 205 -33.62 37.16 -10.81
C GLU A 205 -32.26 36.66 -11.32
N LEU A 206 -31.34 37.52 -11.26
CA LEU A 206 -29.99 37.11 -11.71
C LEU A 206 -29.41 36.04 -10.79
N GLN A 207 -29.59 36.23 -9.52
CA GLN A 207 -29.14 35.23 -8.54
C GLN A 207 -29.74 33.85 -8.83
N GLU A 208 -31.00 33.80 -9.17
CA GLU A 208 -31.63 32.48 -9.45
C GLU A 208 -31.06 31.87 -10.73
N ARG A 209 -30.87 32.68 -11.65
CA ARG A 209 -30.32 32.16 -12.93
C ARG A 209 -28.89 31.64 -12.72
N VAL A 210 -28.04 32.45 -12.09
CA VAL A 210 -26.64 32.05 -11.87
C VAL A 210 -26.59 30.81 -10.96
N TYR A 211 -27.47 30.84 -10.05
CA TYR A 211 -27.52 29.65 -9.15
C TYR A 211 -27.90 28.39 -9.93
N LYS A 212 -28.87 28.42 -10.72
CA LYS A 212 -29.29 27.23 -11.50
C LYS A 212 -28.17 26.78 -12.45
N ASN A 213 -27.53 27.68 -13.01
CA ASN A 213 -26.42 27.33 -13.93
C ASN A 213 -25.27 26.65 -13.18
N ILE A 214 -24.91 27.14 -12.04
CA ILE A 214 -23.79 26.55 -11.27
C ILE A 214 -24.17 25.14 -10.78
N LYS A 215 -25.40 24.97 -10.34
CA LYS A 215 -25.83 23.64 -9.88
C LYS A 215 -25.81 22.62 -11.03
N GLU A 216 -26.05 23.05 -12.23
CA GLU A 216 -26.14 22.10 -13.36
C GLU A 216 -24.74 21.79 -13.92
N LYS A 217 -23.88 22.72 -13.85
CA LYS A 217 -22.65 22.53 -14.65
C LYS A 217 -21.45 22.30 -13.73
N TYR A 218 -21.67 22.52 -12.39
CA TYR A 218 -20.44 22.47 -11.55
C TYR A 218 -20.72 21.64 -10.30
N TYR A 219 -19.59 21.00 -9.78
CA TYR A 219 -19.66 20.29 -8.49
C TYR A 219 -19.10 21.15 -7.37
N THR A 220 -19.80 21.01 -6.15
CA THR A 220 -19.03 21.46 -4.98
C THR A 220 -17.95 20.44 -4.61
N GLU A 221 -16.96 20.92 -3.79
CA GLU A 221 -15.90 19.98 -3.36
C GLU A 221 -16.50 18.74 -2.68
N ALA A 222 -17.44 18.95 -1.91
CA ALA A 222 -18.07 17.81 -1.22
C ALA A 222 -18.78 16.87 -2.22
N GLU A 223 -19.48 17.46 -3.15
CA GLU A 223 -20.19 16.64 -4.17
C GLU A 223 -19.18 15.92 -5.07
N MET A 224 -18.15 16.60 -5.38
CA MET A 224 -17.12 15.98 -6.22
C MET A 224 -16.46 14.81 -5.48
N ARG A 225 -16.24 14.92 -4.21
CA ARG A 225 -15.66 13.84 -3.39
C ARG A 225 -16.59 12.63 -3.32
N GLU A 226 -17.78 12.94 -3.17
CA GLU A 226 -18.72 11.80 -3.10
C GLU A 226 -18.82 11.08 -4.44
N GLU A 227 -18.71 11.79 -5.48
CA GLU A 227 -18.87 11.15 -6.80
C GLU A 227 -17.57 10.44 -7.20
N LEU A 228 -16.38 10.90 -6.75
CA LEU A 228 -15.10 10.38 -7.28
C LEU A 228 -14.49 9.38 -6.31
N GLN A 229 -15.11 9.27 -5.17
CA GLN A 229 -14.58 8.35 -4.14
C GLN A 229 -13.05 8.40 -4.09
N VAL A 230 -12.38 9.50 -4.38
CA VAL A 230 -10.91 9.65 -4.34
C VAL A 230 -10.58 10.83 -3.43
N SER A 231 -9.35 10.69 -2.80
CA SER A 231 -8.96 11.75 -1.86
C SER A 231 -8.58 13.05 -2.61
N ILE A 232 -8.74 14.22 -2.04
CA ILE A 232 -8.49 15.57 -2.58
C ILE A 232 -6.99 15.75 -2.85
N ASN A 233 -6.17 15.10 -2.14
CA ASN A 233 -4.70 15.17 -2.36
C ASN A 233 -4.30 14.50 -3.67
N THR A 234 -5.00 13.52 -3.95
CA THR A 234 -4.72 12.81 -5.22
C THR A 234 -5.16 13.65 -6.43
N LEU A 235 -6.18 14.31 -6.30
CA LEU A 235 -6.69 15.15 -7.40
C LEU A 235 -5.80 16.39 -7.59
N ARG A 236 -5.22 16.89 -6.52
CA ARG A 236 -4.29 18.05 -6.59
C ARG A 236 -2.96 17.62 -7.22
N ARG A 237 -2.50 16.52 -6.90
CA ARG A 237 -1.23 16.01 -7.46
C ARG A 237 -1.31 15.89 -8.99
N TYR A 238 -2.52 15.69 -9.48
CA TYR A 238 -2.63 15.45 -10.94
C TYR A 238 -3.10 16.71 -11.65
N GLY A 239 -3.17 17.86 -10.84
CA GLY A 239 -3.36 19.19 -11.46
C GLY A 239 -4.81 19.42 -11.89
N ILE A 240 -5.80 18.56 -11.50
CA ILE A 240 -7.21 18.60 -11.93
C ILE A 240 -7.95 19.67 -11.11
N LEU A 241 -7.50 19.89 -9.93
CA LEU A 241 -8.18 20.90 -9.08
C LEU A 241 -7.83 22.32 -9.55
N ASP A 242 -6.78 22.37 -10.29
CA ASP A 242 -6.32 23.72 -10.67
C ASP A 242 -6.90 24.12 -12.03
N THR A 243 -7.29 23.11 -12.87
CA THR A 243 -7.75 23.42 -14.24
C THR A 243 -9.28 23.45 -14.30
N SER A 244 -9.94 22.97 -13.23
CA SER A 244 -11.42 22.84 -13.29
C SER A 244 -12.06 23.77 -12.27
N LYS A 245 -11.16 24.66 -11.67
CA LYS A 245 -11.60 25.45 -10.51
C LYS A 245 -12.10 26.82 -10.99
N ILE A 246 -13.28 27.13 -10.46
CA ILE A 246 -13.76 28.51 -10.73
C ILE A 246 -14.23 29.11 -9.39
N ILE A 247 -14.06 30.49 -9.37
CA ILE A 247 -14.48 31.18 -8.14
C ILE A 247 -16.02 31.23 -8.09
N PHE A 248 -16.51 30.81 -6.99
CA PHE A 248 -17.97 30.81 -6.80
C PHE A 248 -18.50 32.24 -6.75
N PRO A 249 -19.39 32.62 -7.70
CA PRO A 249 -19.86 34.02 -7.77
C PRO A 249 -20.52 34.46 -6.45
N HIS A 250 -20.21 35.72 -6.11
CA HIS A 250 -20.63 36.27 -4.79
C HIS A 250 -22.16 36.35 -4.69
N ILE A 251 -22.87 36.49 -5.85
CA ILE A 251 -24.35 36.68 -5.83
C ILE A 251 -25.03 35.33 -5.61
N ALA A 252 -24.25 34.19 -5.78
CA ALA A 252 -24.87 32.84 -5.64
C ALA A 252 -24.42 32.19 -4.32
N ARG A 253 -23.73 32.89 -3.37
CA ARG A 253 -23.26 32.32 -2.09
C ARG A 253 -24.37 32.42 -1.03
N ILE A 254 -25.48 31.76 -1.25
CA ILE A 254 -26.66 31.83 -0.37
C ILE A 254 -26.43 30.94 0.86
N LYS A 255 -26.86 31.28 2.01
CA LYS A 255 -26.64 30.66 3.34
C LYS A 255 -26.90 29.16 3.31
N GLU A 256 -27.75 28.60 2.37
CA GLU A 256 -28.02 27.16 2.23
C GLU A 256 -26.79 26.40 1.71
N TYR A 257 -25.70 26.99 1.19
CA TYR A 257 -24.39 26.39 0.86
C TYR A 257 -23.39 26.70 1.98
N LYS A 258 -23.21 25.85 3.02
CA LYS A 258 -22.30 25.82 4.19
C LYS A 258 -21.27 26.95 4.14
N LYS A 259 -21.44 28.06 4.71
CA LYS A 259 -20.61 29.21 5.13
C LYS A 259 -19.13 28.99 4.78
N ASN A 260 -18.83 28.78 3.33
CA ASN A 260 -17.38 28.92 3.11
C ASN A 260 -16.99 28.26 1.78
N ILE A 261 -17.98 28.22 0.84
CA ILE A 261 -17.47 27.57 -0.40
C ILE A 261 -16.98 28.67 -1.34
N GLN A 262 -15.71 28.75 -1.56
CA GLN A 262 -15.05 29.82 -2.34
C GLN A 262 -14.78 29.35 -3.78
N THR A 263 -14.95 27.91 -3.92
CA THR A 263 -14.61 27.46 -5.28
C THR A 263 -15.49 26.26 -5.67
N VAL A 264 -15.80 26.19 -7.06
CA VAL A 264 -16.57 25.04 -7.59
C VAL A 264 -15.82 24.47 -8.79
N TYR A 265 -16.22 23.16 -9.12
CA TYR A 265 -15.44 22.47 -10.17
C TYR A 265 -16.37 22.04 -11.31
N SER A 266 -15.84 22.18 -12.56
CA SER A 266 -16.63 21.83 -13.76
C SER A 266 -16.94 20.33 -13.78
N LYS A 267 -18.21 19.99 -13.97
CA LYS A 267 -18.63 18.56 -14.03
C LYS A 267 -18.08 17.91 -15.30
N LYS A 268 -18.09 18.52 -16.39
CA LYS A 268 -17.61 17.97 -17.67
C LYS A 268 -16.13 17.57 -17.58
N LYS A 269 -15.35 18.47 -17.06
CA LYS A 269 -13.90 18.18 -17.01
C LYS A 269 -13.59 17.07 -16.00
N VAL A 270 -14.33 17.13 -14.90
CA VAL A 270 -14.14 16.07 -13.88
C VAL A 270 -14.58 14.72 -14.44
N ARG A 271 -15.64 14.66 -15.14
CA ARG A 271 -16.11 13.37 -15.73
C ARG A 271 -15.12 12.90 -16.81
N ARG A 272 -14.66 13.76 -17.63
CA ARG A 272 -13.66 13.38 -18.64
C ARG A 272 -12.43 12.74 -17.97
N TYR A 273 -12.06 13.26 -16.91
CA TYR A 273 -10.94 12.63 -16.18
C TYR A 273 -11.31 11.24 -15.68
N LEU A 274 -12.44 11.14 -15.12
CA LEU A 274 -12.84 9.80 -14.62
C LEU A 274 -12.86 8.77 -15.75
N GLU A 275 -13.32 9.24 -16.81
CA GLU A 275 -13.35 8.30 -17.95
C GLU A 275 -11.93 7.92 -18.38
N LYS A 276 -11.05 8.89 -18.35
CA LYS A 276 -9.67 8.59 -18.73
C LYS A 276 -9.01 7.66 -17.70
N ARG A 277 -9.25 7.91 -16.49
CA ARG A 277 -8.74 7.03 -15.43
C ARG A 277 -9.27 5.60 -15.59
N GLU A 278 -10.54 5.53 -15.65
CA GLU A 278 -11.12 4.17 -15.81
C GLU A 278 -10.51 3.47 -17.03
N GLU A 279 -10.35 4.26 -18.02
CA GLU A 279 -9.74 3.67 -19.22
C GLU A 279 -8.29 3.24 -18.92
N ASN A 280 -7.52 4.08 -18.18
CA ASN A 280 -6.14 3.71 -17.83
C ASN A 280 -6.10 2.48 -16.91
N ASP A 281 -7.00 2.53 -15.95
CA ASP A 281 -7.08 1.34 -15.09
C ASP A 281 -7.41 0.07 -15.88
N TYR A 282 -8.29 0.22 -16.71
CA TYR A 282 -8.64 -0.93 -17.57
C TYR A 282 -7.43 -1.38 -18.40
N ILE A 283 -6.68 -0.42 -18.94
CA ILE A 283 -5.49 -0.76 -19.76
C ILE A 283 -4.45 -1.47 -18.87
N LEU A 284 -4.28 -0.89 -17.71
CA LEU A 284 -3.30 -1.52 -16.81
C LEU A 284 -3.71 -2.95 -16.43
N ASN A 285 -4.93 -3.11 -16.20
CA ASN A 285 -5.39 -4.46 -15.89
C ASN A 285 -5.17 -5.43 -17.08
N LEU A 286 -5.39 -4.97 -18.25
CA LEU A 286 -5.20 -5.85 -19.43
C LEU A 286 -3.72 -6.19 -19.62
N LYS A 287 -2.84 -5.30 -19.16
CA LYS A 287 -1.40 -5.57 -19.31
C LYS A 287 -0.91 -6.50 -18.20
N ARG A 288 -1.61 -6.47 -17.03
CA ARG A 288 -1.07 -7.20 -15.88
C ARG A 288 -1.72 -8.60 -15.78
N ASN A 289 -2.98 -8.60 -16.26
CA ASN A 289 -3.69 -9.89 -16.09
C ASN A 289 -3.99 -10.50 -17.46
N LEU A 290 -3.11 -11.52 -17.72
CA LEU A 290 -3.23 -12.08 -19.08
C LEU A 290 -4.34 -13.14 -19.11
N SER A 291 -5.25 -12.98 -20.11
CA SER A 291 -6.32 -14.01 -20.28
C SER A 291 -5.72 -15.32 -20.80
N SER A 292 -6.64 -16.39 -20.90
CA SER A 292 -6.22 -17.70 -21.44
C SER A 292 -5.62 -17.55 -22.85
N SER A 293 -6.05 -16.46 -23.55
CA SER A 293 -5.41 -16.16 -24.85
C SER A 293 -4.76 -14.77 -24.80
N VAL A 294 -3.42 -14.79 -24.75
CA VAL A 294 -2.67 -13.51 -24.64
C VAL A 294 -2.96 -12.65 -25.87
N TYR A 295 -3.22 -13.23 -26.97
CA TYR A 295 -3.57 -12.45 -28.17
C TYR A 295 -4.87 -11.67 -27.95
N ASP A 296 -5.81 -12.23 -27.24
CA ASP A 296 -7.06 -11.47 -26.98
C ASP A 296 -6.77 -10.17 -26.23
N ASN A 297 -5.83 -10.40 -25.27
CA ASN A 297 -5.46 -9.14 -24.58
C ASN A 297 -4.86 -8.11 -25.56
N PHE A 298 -3.94 -8.60 -26.37
CA PHE A 298 -3.35 -7.70 -27.40
C PHE A 298 -4.43 -7.06 -28.26
N TYR A 299 -5.34 -7.84 -28.76
CA TYR A 299 -6.41 -7.32 -29.63
C TYR A 299 -7.24 -6.25 -28.91
N GLU A 300 -7.55 -6.51 -27.68
CA GLU A 300 -8.35 -5.52 -26.92
C GLU A 300 -7.55 -4.23 -26.73
N LEU A 301 -6.26 -4.40 -26.49
CA LEU A 301 -5.45 -3.19 -26.29
C LEU A 301 -5.32 -2.39 -27.59
N VAL A 302 -5.25 -3.07 -28.67
CA VAL A 302 -5.21 -2.36 -29.97
C VAL A 302 -6.49 -1.54 -30.16
N HIS A 303 -7.64 -2.10 -29.68
CA HIS A 303 -8.91 -1.37 -29.82
C HIS A 303 -8.97 -0.17 -28.87
N VAL A 304 -8.39 -0.39 -27.64
CA VAL A 304 -8.46 0.70 -26.63
C VAL A 304 -7.54 1.84 -27.07
N TYR A 305 -6.37 1.43 -27.74
CA TYR A 305 -5.45 2.50 -28.19
C TYR A 305 -5.86 3.03 -29.56
N ARG A 306 -6.91 2.47 -30.10
CA ARG A 306 -7.41 2.87 -31.43
C ARG A 306 -6.30 2.78 -32.49
N LEU A 307 -5.65 1.72 -32.47
CA LEU A 307 -4.57 1.50 -33.45
C LEU A 307 -5.11 0.77 -34.68
N TYR A 308 -5.70 1.58 -35.64
CA TYR A 308 -6.28 0.96 -36.85
C TYR A 308 -5.46 1.37 -38.07
N PHE A 309 -5.14 0.36 -38.85
CA PHE A 309 -4.39 0.67 -40.08
C PHE A 309 -5.33 1.32 -41.12
N SER A 310 -4.78 2.32 -41.87
CA SER A 310 -5.61 3.02 -42.88
C SER A 310 -5.96 2.09 -44.04
N GLU A 311 -6.93 2.58 -44.84
CA GLU A 311 -7.34 1.76 -46.00
C GLU A 311 -6.15 1.52 -46.95
N LYS A 312 -5.25 2.42 -46.90
CA LYS A 312 -4.09 2.31 -47.82
C LYS A 312 -3.05 1.33 -47.27
N SER A 313 -3.17 0.89 -45.99
CA SER A 313 -2.20 -0.09 -45.45
C SER A 313 -2.95 -1.25 -44.79
N SER A 314 -4.10 -1.59 -45.30
CA SER A 314 -4.95 -2.63 -44.67
C SER A 314 -4.27 -4.00 -44.73
N TYR A 315 -3.50 -4.18 -45.77
CA TYR A 315 -2.87 -5.52 -45.87
C TYR A 315 -1.71 -5.63 -44.88
N THR A 316 -0.91 -4.58 -44.75
CA THR A 316 0.14 -4.60 -43.71
C THR A 316 -0.46 -4.93 -42.35
N GLY A 317 -1.65 -4.25 -42.09
CA GLY A 317 -2.32 -4.56 -40.80
C GLY A 317 -2.68 -6.03 -40.67
N LYS A 318 -3.19 -6.60 -41.76
CA LYS A 318 -3.57 -8.03 -41.68
C LYS A 318 -2.34 -8.91 -41.41
N CYS A 319 -1.24 -8.62 -42.09
CA CYS A 319 -0.04 -9.45 -41.92
C CYS A 319 0.54 -9.28 -40.51
N TRP A 320 0.49 -8.07 -40.01
CA TRP A 320 1.04 -7.82 -38.66
C TRP A 320 0.22 -8.55 -37.59
N PHE A 321 -1.13 -8.43 -37.72
CA PHE A 321 -1.94 -9.08 -36.67
C PHE A 321 -1.84 -10.61 -36.75
N ASN A 322 -1.64 -11.14 -37.97
CA ASN A 322 -1.42 -12.60 -38.07
C ASN A 322 -0.07 -13.00 -37.47
N TYR A 323 0.87 -12.16 -37.72
CA TYR A 323 2.21 -12.43 -37.14
C TYR A 323 2.15 -12.42 -35.61
N VAL A 324 1.49 -11.42 -35.08
CA VAL A 324 1.41 -11.32 -33.61
C VAL A 324 0.63 -12.52 -33.03
N LYS A 325 -0.47 -12.85 -33.74
CA LYS A 325 -1.25 -14.00 -33.24
C LYS A 325 -0.41 -15.28 -33.25
N SER A 326 0.29 -15.48 -34.30
CA SER A 326 1.11 -16.71 -34.39
C SER A 326 2.21 -16.70 -33.32
N LYS A 327 2.85 -15.58 -33.11
CA LYS A 327 3.95 -15.51 -32.13
C LYS A 327 3.45 -15.73 -30.70
N LEU A 328 2.33 -15.13 -30.38
CA LEU A 328 1.86 -15.24 -28.98
C LEU A 328 1.21 -16.60 -28.73
N THR A 329 0.62 -17.22 -29.80
CA THR A 329 -0.03 -18.54 -29.58
C THR A 329 1.03 -19.65 -29.50
N LYS A 330 2.18 -19.46 -30.12
CA LYS A 330 3.18 -20.54 -30.15
C LYS A 330 4.17 -20.35 -28.99
N SER A 331 4.09 -19.27 -28.22
CA SER A 331 5.10 -19.00 -27.17
C SER A 331 4.80 -19.83 -25.91
N ARG A 332 5.89 -20.51 -25.36
CA ARG A 332 5.74 -21.24 -24.07
C ARG A 332 6.44 -20.48 -22.95
N ALA A 333 6.63 -19.19 -23.22
CA ALA A 333 7.37 -18.35 -22.25
C ALA A 333 6.56 -18.15 -20.97
N HIS A 334 7.39 -17.92 -19.89
CA HIS A 334 6.76 -17.64 -18.58
C HIS A 334 5.88 -16.38 -18.63
N TYR A 335 4.92 -16.32 -17.70
CA TYR A 335 3.87 -15.29 -17.63
C TYR A 335 4.48 -13.88 -17.71
N LYS A 336 5.58 -13.61 -17.05
CA LYS A 336 6.16 -12.25 -17.01
C LYS A 336 6.77 -11.89 -18.37
N THR A 337 7.32 -12.89 -18.91
CA THR A 337 7.88 -12.63 -20.26
C THR A 337 6.77 -12.34 -21.28
N LEU A 338 5.74 -13.02 -21.14
CA LEU A 338 4.62 -12.78 -22.08
C LEU A 338 4.03 -11.38 -21.89
N GLN A 339 4.04 -10.90 -20.65
CA GLN A 339 3.57 -9.51 -20.40
C GLN A 339 4.48 -8.50 -21.11
N LYS A 340 5.71 -8.82 -20.96
CA LYS A 340 6.67 -7.93 -21.64
C LYS A 340 6.48 -7.98 -23.17
N TYR A 341 6.36 -9.20 -23.71
CA TYR A 341 6.11 -9.30 -25.17
C TYR A 341 4.89 -8.47 -25.58
N LEU A 342 3.87 -8.66 -24.84
CA LEU A 342 2.61 -7.95 -25.16
C LEU A 342 2.85 -6.44 -25.24
N GLN A 343 3.57 -5.89 -24.28
CA GLN A 343 3.81 -4.43 -24.27
C GLN A 343 4.67 -4.03 -25.48
N GLN A 344 5.61 -4.81 -25.75
CA GLN A 344 6.49 -4.48 -26.88
C GLN A 344 5.74 -4.57 -28.21
N LEU A 345 4.95 -5.54 -28.36
CA LEU A 345 4.19 -5.70 -29.61
C LEU A 345 3.17 -4.58 -29.79
N ILE A 346 2.58 -4.08 -28.69
CA ILE A 346 1.65 -2.93 -28.83
C ILE A 346 2.43 -1.69 -29.26
N GLU A 347 3.57 -1.53 -28.72
CA GLU A 347 4.37 -0.37 -29.16
C GLU A 347 4.79 -0.49 -30.62
N CYS A 348 5.14 -1.68 -30.94
CA CYS A 348 5.47 -1.88 -32.36
C CYS A 348 4.27 -1.61 -33.26
N SER A 349 3.09 -1.96 -32.79
CA SER A 349 1.88 -1.66 -33.59
C SER A 349 1.70 -0.15 -33.76
N LYS A 350 1.98 0.60 -32.71
CA LYS A 350 1.87 2.07 -32.82
C LYS A 350 2.84 2.61 -33.88
N ILE A 351 4.01 2.07 -33.87
CA ILE A 351 5.01 2.55 -34.85
C ILE A 351 4.57 2.18 -36.26
N LEU A 352 4.10 0.96 -36.41
CA LEU A 352 3.72 0.51 -37.77
C LEU A 352 2.52 1.29 -38.29
N VAL A 353 1.55 1.54 -37.41
CA VAL A 353 0.35 2.30 -37.86
C VAL A 353 0.80 3.72 -38.27
N GLY A 354 1.70 4.28 -37.53
CA GLY A 354 2.20 5.65 -37.84
C GLY A 354 2.97 5.69 -39.16
N VAL A 355 3.79 4.72 -39.41
CA VAL A 355 4.70 4.75 -40.59
C VAL A 355 3.92 4.37 -41.86
N THR A 356 2.89 3.59 -41.74
CA THR A 356 2.24 3.06 -42.97
C THR A 356 0.92 3.78 -43.21
N LYS A 357 0.84 5.01 -42.89
CA LYS A 357 -0.42 5.76 -43.04
C LYS A 357 -0.75 5.98 -44.53
N GLU A 358 0.28 6.07 -45.31
CA GLU A 358 0.03 6.56 -46.69
C GLU A 358 0.23 5.42 -47.69
N LYS A 359 0.85 4.31 -47.26
CA LYS A 359 0.99 3.18 -48.21
C LYS A 359 1.36 1.91 -47.44
N GLU A 360 1.35 0.80 -48.26
CA GLU A 360 1.66 -0.49 -47.62
C GLU A 360 3.16 -0.59 -47.31
N ILE A 361 3.41 -1.36 -46.25
CA ILE A 361 4.80 -1.47 -45.81
C ILE A 361 5.64 -2.11 -46.92
N PHE A 362 4.96 -2.78 -47.92
CA PHE A 362 5.69 -3.48 -49.00
C PHE A 362 6.14 -2.49 -50.06
N ASP A 363 5.57 -1.34 -50.03
CA ASP A 363 5.92 -0.36 -51.09
C ASP A 363 6.98 0.61 -50.57
N PHE A 364 7.41 0.40 -49.35
CA PHE A 364 8.43 1.32 -48.80
C PHE A 364 9.81 0.91 -49.31
N SER A 365 10.66 1.97 -49.68
CA SER A 365 12.07 1.68 -50.00
C SER A 365 12.90 1.46 -48.73
N THR A 366 14.03 0.93 -48.94
CA THR A 366 14.91 0.67 -47.78
C THR A 366 15.21 1.99 -47.03
N LYS A 367 15.40 3.08 -47.72
CA LYS A 367 15.70 4.38 -47.07
C LYS A 367 14.52 4.87 -46.23
N GLU A 368 13.36 4.62 -46.76
CA GLU A 368 12.17 5.07 -46.01
C GLU A 368 12.00 4.28 -44.71
N LEU A 369 12.28 3.04 -44.79
CA LEU A 369 12.14 2.23 -43.55
C LEU A 369 13.24 2.57 -42.56
N ASN A 370 14.43 2.91 -43.04
CA ASN A 370 15.50 3.31 -42.10
C ASN A 370 15.18 4.65 -41.45
N MET A 371 14.51 5.46 -42.21
CA MET A 371 14.15 6.76 -41.62
C MET A 371 12.96 6.62 -40.68
N GLY A 372 12.06 5.69 -41.02
CA GLY A 372 10.78 5.64 -40.28
C GLY A 372 10.84 4.63 -39.12
N ILE A 373 11.76 3.58 -39.22
CA ILE A 373 11.67 2.52 -38.19
C ILE A 373 13.09 2.28 -37.65
N PHE A 374 14.08 2.20 -38.51
CA PHE A 374 15.40 1.75 -38.05
C PHE A 374 16.34 2.96 -37.92
N ASN A 375 15.94 3.86 -37.00
CA ASN A 375 16.76 5.05 -36.67
C ASN A 375 16.88 5.21 -35.16
N GLY A 376 17.65 6.27 -34.64
CA GLY A 376 17.97 6.44 -33.20
C GLY A 376 16.74 6.82 -32.38
N ASN A 377 15.59 7.13 -33.10
CA ASN A 377 14.39 7.55 -32.34
C ASN A 377 13.54 6.35 -31.92
N VAL A 378 13.79 5.21 -32.51
CA VAL A 378 13.05 3.99 -32.11
C VAL A 378 14.01 3.08 -31.34
N SER A 379 13.50 2.61 -30.17
CA SER A 379 14.35 1.75 -29.33
C SER A 379 14.82 0.50 -30.07
N GLY A 380 16.02 0.02 -29.73
CA GLY A 380 16.63 -1.18 -30.35
C GLY A 380 15.73 -2.40 -30.26
N GLU A 381 15.09 -2.55 -29.13
CA GLU A 381 14.22 -3.73 -28.92
C GLU A 381 13.03 -3.74 -29.88
N PHE A 382 12.39 -2.57 -30.10
CA PHE A 382 11.25 -2.51 -31.04
C PHE A 382 11.72 -2.72 -32.49
N GLN A 383 12.89 -2.12 -32.79
CA GLN A 383 13.44 -2.32 -34.15
C GLN A 383 13.68 -3.81 -34.43
N LYS A 384 14.12 -4.49 -33.34
CA LYS A 384 14.34 -5.94 -33.50
C LYS A 384 13.04 -6.67 -33.84
N TRP A 385 11.98 -6.40 -33.09
CA TRP A 385 10.68 -7.08 -33.37
C TRP A 385 10.19 -6.78 -34.79
N LEU A 386 10.35 -5.56 -35.15
CA LEU A 386 9.83 -5.18 -36.48
C LEU A 386 10.72 -5.74 -37.58
N TYR A 387 12.00 -5.78 -37.28
CA TYR A 387 12.91 -6.40 -38.29
C TYR A 387 12.54 -7.86 -38.50
N VAL A 388 12.35 -8.60 -37.39
CA VAL A 388 12.00 -10.03 -37.51
C VAL A 388 10.66 -10.18 -38.26
N PHE A 389 9.76 -9.29 -37.91
CA PHE A 389 8.46 -9.32 -38.63
C PHE A 389 8.69 -9.14 -40.13
N LEU A 390 9.49 -8.15 -40.49
CA LEU A 390 9.71 -7.86 -41.93
C LEU A 390 10.43 -9.03 -42.59
N LYS A 391 11.30 -9.70 -41.82
CA LYS A 391 12.01 -10.86 -42.38
C LYS A 391 11.04 -12.02 -42.65
N GLU A 392 10.03 -12.20 -41.77
CA GLU A 392 9.10 -13.36 -41.86
C GLU A 392 7.95 -13.06 -42.82
N LEU A 393 8.00 -11.85 -43.29
CA LEU A 393 6.90 -11.54 -44.23
C LEU A 393 7.04 -12.40 -45.50
N ASN A 394 6.42 -13.52 -45.59
CA ASN A 394 6.42 -14.37 -46.80
C ASN A 394 5.46 -13.79 -47.85
N THR A 395 6.07 -12.87 -48.81
CA THR A 395 4.88 -12.34 -49.55
C THR A 395 4.94 -12.83 -51.00
N ASP A 396 3.79 -13.36 -51.63
CA ASP A 396 3.37 -13.39 -53.04
C ASP A 396 3.58 -12.03 -53.73
N TYR A 397 4.15 -10.89 -53.10
CA TYR A 397 4.33 -9.54 -53.65
C TYR A 397 5.80 -9.15 -53.52
N LYS A 398 6.25 -8.51 -54.62
CA LYS A 398 7.68 -8.09 -54.68
C LYS A 398 7.92 -6.91 -53.72
N LYS A 399 8.71 -7.22 -52.62
CA LYS A 399 9.12 -6.18 -51.65
C LYS A 399 10.05 -5.16 -52.33
N LYS A 400 9.81 -3.83 -52.13
CA LYS A 400 10.66 -2.79 -52.77
C LYS A 400 11.84 -2.47 -51.86
N PHE A 401 11.89 -3.19 -50.70
CA PHE A 401 13.06 -2.92 -49.83
C PHE A 401 13.90 -4.18 -49.69
N HIS A 402 15.16 -3.92 -49.38
CA HIS A 402 16.10 -5.04 -49.14
C HIS A 402 16.47 -5.12 -47.66
N ILE A 403 16.12 -6.31 -47.10
CA ILE A 403 16.24 -6.51 -45.64
C ILE A 403 17.71 -6.30 -45.22
N GLU A 404 18.73 -6.61 -46.09
CA GLU A 404 20.16 -6.56 -45.74
C GLU A 404 20.65 -5.11 -45.65
N GLU A 405 19.85 -4.22 -46.25
CA GLU A 405 20.32 -2.81 -46.31
C GLU A 405 19.64 -1.98 -45.21
N LEU A 406 18.85 -2.61 -44.32
CA LEU A 406 18.20 -1.86 -43.22
C LEU A 406 19.22 -1.57 -42.12
N ASN A 407 19.15 -0.33 -41.45
CA ASN A 407 20.12 0.14 -40.44
C ASN A 407 19.91 -0.56 -39.09
N TYR A 408 19.59 -1.81 -39.19
CA TYR A 408 19.50 -2.62 -37.96
C TYR A 408 20.42 -3.85 -38.13
N LYS A 409 21.41 -3.82 -37.34
CA LYS A 409 22.36 -4.95 -37.46
C LYS A 409 21.95 -6.08 -36.52
N TYR A 410 21.12 -6.96 -37.17
CA TYR A 410 20.74 -8.12 -36.33
C TYR A 410 21.99 -8.91 -35.92
N SER A 411 22.65 -8.43 -34.88
CA SER A 411 23.86 -9.18 -34.49
C SER A 411 23.53 -10.64 -34.16
N LYS A 412 23.63 -11.58 -35.11
CA LYS A 412 23.73 -12.99 -34.65
C LYS A 412 24.43 -13.06 -33.28
N ARG A 413 23.79 -12.59 -32.19
CA ARG A 413 24.36 -12.85 -30.85
C ARG A 413 25.86 -12.56 -30.83
N ARG A 414 26.36 -11.36 -30.92
CA ARG A 414 27.78 -11.19 -30.49
C ARG A 414 28.30 -12.45 -29.80
N LYS A 415 28.73 -13.46 -30.57
CA LYS A 415 29.50 -14.50 -29.82
C LYS A 415 29.97 -13.97 -28.47
N LYS A 416 29.01 -13.60 -27.53
CA LYS A 416 29.49 -13.33 -26.16
C LYS A 416 30.95 -13.72 -25.99
N ARG A 417 31.95 -12.78 -26.21
CA ARG A 417 33.30 -13.13 -25.70
C ARG A 417 33.23 -14.22 -24.62
N LYS A 418 33.30 -15.48 -25.01
CA LYS A 418 33.34 -16.55 -23.99
C LYS A 418 34.00 -16.07 -22.70
N LYS A 419 33.28 -15.19 -21.92
CA LYS A 419 33.80 -14.92 -20.57
C LYS A 419 34.47 -16.17 -19.98
N GLU A 420 35.81 -16.14 -19.85
CA GLU A 420 36.55 -17.22 -19.14
C GLU A 420 35.73 -17.74 -17.95
N LYS A 421 35.24 -18.94 -18.10
CA LYS A 421 34.57 -19.66 -16.98
C LYS A 421 35.45 -19.66 -15.73
N SER A 422 35.07 -18.80 -14.75
CA SER A 422 35.93 -18.71 -13.55
C SER A 422 35.25 -19.40 -12.36
N ILE A 423 36.12 -20.11 -11.50
CA ILE A 423 35.64 -20.75 -10.24
C ILE A 423 36.39 -20.10 -9.07
N TYR A 424 35.77 -20.27 -7.82
CA TYR A 424 36.50 -19.79 -6.63
C TYR A 424 37.63 -20.76 -6.28
N LYS A 425 38.74 -20.12 -5.93
CA LYS A 425 39.84 -20.99 -5.47
C LYS A 425 39.45 -21.78 -4.21
N ILE A 426 40.10 -22.92 -3.98
CA ILE A 426 39.67 -23.85 -2.89
C ILE A 426 39.83 -23.16 -1.54
N GLU A 427 40.86 -22.29 -1.37
CA GLU A 427 41.04 -21.63 -0.05
C GLU A 427 39.89 -20.64 0.20
N ASN A 428 39.53 -19.94 -0.93
CA ASN A 428 38.38 -19.00 -0.79
C ASN A 428 37.08 -19.76 -0.51
N TYR A 429 36.96 -20.90 -1.13
CA TYR A 429 35.72 -21.68 -0.92
C TYR A 429 35.64 -22.17 0.54
N ILE A 430 36.77 -22.75 1.03
CA ILE A 430 36.78 -23.30 2.41
C ILE A 430 36.54 -22.15 3.40
N SER A 431 37.22 -21.09 3.14
CA SER A 431 37.01 -19.94 4.05
C SER A 431 35.57 -19.45 4.01
N LEU A 432 35.03 -19.32 2.76
CA LEU A 432 33.61 -18.91 2.65
C LEU A 432 32.69 -19.92 3.36
N TYR A 433 32.98 -21.19 3.21
CA TYR A 433 32.17 -22.24 3.87
C TYR A 433 32.23 -22.07 5.39
N ASN A 434 33.40 -21.86 5.96
CA ASN A 434 33.54 -21.73 7.42
C ASN A 434 32.85 -20.46 7.93
N TYR A 435 32.95 -19.47 7.13
CA TYR A 435 32.25 -18.22 7.53
C TYR A 435 30.73 -18.42 7.55
N THR A 436 30.19 -19.07 6.50
CA THR A 436 28.71 -19.14 6.34
C THR A 436 28.11 -20.09 7.38
N ILE A 437 28.90 -21.12 7.95
CA ILE A 437 28.28 -22.08 8.88
C ILE A 437 28.51 -21.61 10.32
N ASN A 438 29.16 -20.48 10.46
CA ASN A 438 29.34 -19.93 11.81
C ASN A 438 28.00 -19.43 12.39
N ILE A 439 27.48 -20.19 13.31
CA ILE A 439 26.10 -19.96 13.80
C ILE A 439 26.10 -18.76 14.76
N GLU A 440 27.16 -18.61 15.49
CA GLU A 440 27.19 -17.53 16.50
C GLU A 440 27.08 -16.16 15.85
N ILE A 441 27.64 -16.04 14.74
CA ILE A 441 27.62 -14.72 14.07
C ILE A 441 26.29 -14.52 13.35
N HIS A 442 25.94 -15.53 12.62
CA HIS A 442 24.82 -15.30 11.67
C HIS A 442 23.48 -15.36 12.38
N LYS A 443 23.38 -16.15 13.39
CA LYS A 443 22.10 -16.20 14.15
C LYS A 443 21.79 -14.86 14.80
N LYS A 444 22.78 -14.28 15.42
CA LYS A 444 22.57 -12.97 16.09
C LYS A 444 22.23 -11.88 15.07
N LYS A 445 22.85 -11.78 13.99
CA LYS A 445 22.60 -10.72 12.99
C LYS A 445 21.25 -10.93 12.30
N ALA A 446 21.04 -12.17 12.01
CA ALA A 446 19.74 -12.41 11.35
C ALA A 446 18.57 -12.08 12.27
N ILE A 447 18.68 -12.41 13.55
CA ILE A 447 17.58 -12.11 14.49
C ILE A 447 17.41 -10.58 14.60
N MET A 448 18.58 -9.95 14.74
CA MET A 448 18.50 -8.48 14.84
C MET A 448 17.85 -7.88 13.59
N ASP A 449 18.25 -8.34 12.47
CA ASP A 449 17.69 -7.80 11.23
C ASP A 449 16.19 -8.10 11.10
N VAL A 450 15.77 -9.31 11.47
CA VAL A 450 14.33 -9.65 11.39
C VAL A 450 13.55 -8.77 12.37
N LYS A 451 14.06 -8.49 13.54
CA LYS A 451 13.37 -7.60 14.50
C LYS A 451 13.21 -6.19 13.90
N ARG A 452 14.21 -5.77 13.19
CA ARG A 452 14.13 -4.42 12.58
C ARG A 452 12.92 -4.30 11.64
N ILE A 453 12.79 -5.31 10.80
CA ILE A 453 11.69 -5.19 9.84
C ILE A 453 10.34 -5.38 10.55
N ILE A 454 10.31 -6.20 11.56
CA ILE A 454 9.01 -6.40 12.26
C ILE A 454 8.63 -5.10 12.97
N HIS A 455 9.60 -4.22 13.30
CA HIS A 455 9.28 -2.94 13.96
C HIS A 455 9.19 -1.81 12.93
N GLY A 456 9.21 -2.11 11.61
CA GLY A 456 8.96 -1.15 10.51
C GLY A 456 10.22 -0.32 10.21
N ASP A 457 11.42 -0.81 10.58
CA ASP A 457 12.67 -0.08 10.31
C ASP A 457 13.11 -0.23 8.84
N THR A 458 13.48 0.90 8.25
CA THR A 458 13.81 0.93 6.80
C THR A 458 15.25 0.44 6.57
N SER A 459 16.06 0.21 7.69
CA SER A 459 17.44 -0.26 7.52
C SER A 459 17.51 -1.78 7.38
N TYR A 460 16.40 -2.49 7.24
CA TYR A 460 16.32 -3.94 7.00
C TYR A 460 17.13 -4.34 5.76
N SER A 461 18.04 -5.33 5.95
CA SER A 461 18.99 -5.65 4.85
C SER A 461 18.73 -7.07 4.31
N MET A 462 17.79 -7.74 4.94
CA MET A 462 17.41 -9.10 4.48
C MET A 462 18.53 -10.09 4.77
N TYR A 463 19.16 -9.94 5.83
CA TYR A 463 20.31 -10.77 6.20
C TYR A 463 19.93 -12.26 6.30
N GLU A 464 18.76 -12.52 6.93
CA GLU A 464 18.36 -13.94 7.04
C GLU A 464 18.19 -14.61 5.67
N SER A 465 17.63 -13.88 4.74
CA SER A 465 17.48 -14.42 3.37
C SER A 465 18.85 -14.66 2.73
N ALA A 466 19.75 -13.73 2.95
CA ALA A 466 21.11 -13.90 2.37
C ALA A 466 21.81 -15.12 2.97
N TRP A 467 21.66 -15.27 4.31
CA TRP A 467 22.28 -16.42 4.97
C TRP A 467 21.75 -17.75 4.41
N LEU A 468 20.40 -17.86 4.31
CA LEU A 468 19.85 -19.09 3.72
C LEU A 468 20.28 -19.26 2.26
N TYR A 469 20.34 -18.13 1.56
CA TYR A 469 20.74 -18.15 0.14
C TYR A 469 22.17 -18.67 -0.01
N MET A 470 23.06 -18.29 0.85
CA MET A 470 24.48 -18.72 0.75
C MET A 470 24.61 -20.20 1.14
N LEU A 471 23.94 -20.64 2.21
CA LEU A 471 24.03 -22.05 2.65
C LEU A 471 23.52 -22.99 1.55
N LEU A 472 22.51 -22.54 0.78
CA LEU A 472 21.97 -23.43 -0.26
C LEU A 472 22.95 -23.53 -1.43
N HIS A 473 23.71 -22.44 -1.69
CA HIS A 473 24.65 -22.50 -2.84
C HIS A 473 25.89 -23.31 -2.49
N LEU A 474 26.14 -23.50 -1.18
CA LEU A 474 27.37 -24.23 -0.81
C LEU A 474 27.15 -25.74 -0.92
N ASN A 475 25.88 -26.22 -1.00
CA ASN A 475 25.69 -27.69 -0.98
C ASN A 475 24.83 -28.13 -2.16
N ASN A 476 24.20 -27.01 -2.78
CA ASN A 476 23.31 -27.38 -3.89
C ASN A 476 23.68 -26.59 -5.14
N ALA A 477 23.93 -27.33 -6.23
CA ALA A 477 24.29 -26.59 -7.47
C ALA A 477 23.02 -26.14 -8.20
N TRP A 478 22.11 -25.36 -7.40
CA TRP A 478 20.85 -24.87 -8.00
C TRP A 478 21.08 -23.49 -8.61
N ARG A 479 20.31 -23.22 -9.73
CA ARG A 479 20.34 -21.86 -10.30
C ARG A 479 19.71 -20.85 -9.33
N HIS A 480 20.17 -19.61 -9.60
CA HIS A 480 19.71 -18.49 -8.75
C HIS A 480 18.19 -18.50 -8.56
N ASN A 481 17.45 -18.66 -9.69
CA ASN A 481 15.98 -18.55 -9.57
C ASN A 481 15.39 -19.75 -8.81
N ASP A 482 16.10 -20.79 -8.95
CA ASP A 482 15.59 -21.98 -8.22
C ASP A 482 15.81 -21.82 -6.70
N ILE A 483 16.89 -21.25 -6.31
CA ILE A 483 17.14 -21.06 -4.87
C ILE A 483 16.13 -20.07 -4.30
N LEU A 484 15.72 -19.05 -5.15
CA LEU A 484 14.80 -18.03 -4.64
C LEU A 484 13.41 -18.61 -4.40
N GLU A 485 13.15 -19.78 -5.00
CA GLU A 485 11.81 -20.38 -4.84
C GLU A 485 11.82 -21.46 -3.75
N PHE A 486 12.72 -21.28 -2.86
CA PHE A 486 12.79 -22.25 -1.76
C PHE A 486 11.55 -22.14 -0.87
N PRO A 487 10.87 -23.38 -0.64
CA PRO A 487 9.51 -23.42 -0.07
C PRO A 487 9.50 -23.10 1.42
N ARG A 488 8.28 -22.82 1.93
CA ARG A 488 8.06 -22.56 3.37
C ARG A 488 7.93 -23.87 4.15
N ILE A 489 8.09 -23.70 5.50
CA ILE A 489 7.93 -24.90 6.36
C ILE A 489 6.92 -24.57 7.47
N ASP A 490 6.53 -25.67 8.16
CA ASP A 490 5.54 -25.48 9.25
C ASP A 490 6.25 -25.51 10.62
N LEU A 491 6.29 -24.27 11.28
CA LEU A 491 7.03 -24.22 12.57
C LEU A 491 6.13 -24.65 13.73
N GLN A 492 4.83 -24.54 13.58
CA GLN A 492 3.91 -24.90 14.69
C GLN A 492 4.07 -26.38 15.08
N LYS A 493 4.27 -27.23 14.07
CA LYS A 493 4.40 -28.68 14.36
C LYS A 493 5.73 -28.99 15.06
N LEU A 494 6.59 -27.96 15.06
CA LEU A 494 7.94 -28.23 15.62
C LEU A 494 8.11 -27.54 16.97
N GLY A 495 6.98 -26.87 17.47
CA GLY A 495 7.00 -26.29 18.82
C GLY A 495 7.86 -25.01 18.87
N ILE A 496 8.25 -24.47 17.67
CA ILE A 496 8.98 -23.17 17.65
C ILE A 496 7.96 -22.04 17.49
N THR A 497 8.00 -21.13 18.56
CA THR A 497 6.78 -20.30 18.70
C THR A 497 7.10 -18.85 18.35
N SER A 498 8.51 -18.51 18.39
CA SER A 498 8.75 -17.07 18.16
C SER A 498 10.26 -16.81 18.03
N LEU A 499 10.53 -15.50 17.65
CA LEU A 499 11.94 -15.09 17.55
C LEU A 499 12.63 -15.14 18.92
N ASP A 500 11.84 -14.84 20.02
CA ASP A 500 12.43 -14.90 21.39
C ASP A 500 12.84 -16.34 21.74
N TRP A 501 12.01 -17.25 21.27
CA TRP A 501 12.35 -18.66 21.58
C TRP A 501 13.69 -19.04 20.95
N ILE A 502 13.87 -18.68 19.68
CA ILE A 502 15.11 -19.09 18.97
C ILE A 502 16.31 -18.35 19.54
N GLU A 503 16.07 -17.20 20.07
CA GLU A 503 17.18 -16.43 20.67
C GLU A 503 17.66 -17.09 21.97
N GLU A 504 16.76 -17.76 22.71
CA GLU A 504 17.11 -18.25 24.06
C GLU A 504 17.41 -19.75 24.03
N ASN A 505 17.18 -20.35 22.85
CA ASN A 505 17.35 -21.81 22.84
C ASN A 505 18.31 -22.22 21.71
N LYS A 506 19.02 -23.36 21.93
CA LYS A 506 19.86 -23.93 20.86
C LYS A 506 19.14 -25.11 20.20
N LEU A 507 19.35 -25.16 18.88
CA LEU A 507 18.65 -26.25 18.19
C LEU A 507 19.35 -27.58 18.46
N THR A 508 18.53 -28.56 18.86
CA THR A 508 19.11 -29.91 18.98
C THR A 508 19.23 -30.56 17.59
N ASN A 509 20.11 -31.51 17.47
CA ASN A 509 20.27 -32.22 16.18
C ASN A 509 18.95 -32.86 15.71
N GLU A 510 18.19 -33.29 16.69
CA GLU A 510 16.91 -33.94 16.33
C GLU A 510 15.94 -32.92 15.71
N LEU A 511 15.77 -31.81 16.37
CA LEU A 511 14.85 -30.79 15.86
C LEU A 511 15.34 -30.26 14.50
N ALA A 512 16.64 -30.05 14.37
CA ALA A 512 17.21 -29.58 13.09
C ALA A 512 16.94 -30.59 11.95
N GLN A 513 17.06 -31.84 12.30
CA GLN A 513 16.80 -32.87 11.28
C GLN A 513 15.32 -32.88 10.86
N ARG A 514 14.50 -32.65 11.80
CA ARG A 514 13.04 -32.61 11.46
C ARG A 514 12.74 -31.46 10.50
N ILE A 515 13.41 -30.36 10.67
CA ILE A 515 13.19 -29.20 9.77
C ILE A 515 13.67 -29.55 8.36
N ILE A 516 14.86 -30.17 8.31
CA ILE A 516 15.39 -30.51 6.97
C ILE A 516 14.48 -31.55 6.31
N ASN A 517 14.01 -32.43 7.08
CA ASN A 517 13.11 -33.45 6.50
C ASN A 517 11.84 -32.82 5.92
N GLN A 518 11.27 -31.75 6.62
CA GLN A 518 10.09 -31.09 6.02
C GLN A 518 10.42 -30.53 4.63
N VAL A 519 11.62 -30.10 4.50
CA VAL A 519 11.99 -29.52 3.19
C VAL A 519 12.17 -30.64 2.17
N LYS A 520 12.82 -31.73 2.58
CA LYS A 520 13.04 -32.86 1.64
C LYS A 520 11.73 -33.45 1.14
N LEU A 521 10.69 -33.27 1.92
CA LEU A 521 9.39 -33.84 1.50
C LEU A 521 8.74 -32.96 0.44
N LYS A 522 9.30 -31.81 0.28
CA LYS A 522 8.68 -30.93 -0.74
C LYS A 522 9.22 -31.27 -2.13
N LYS A 523 8.33 -31.10 -3.13
CA LYS A 523 8.75 -31.43 -4.51
C LYS A 523 9.49 -30.24 -5.13
N PHE A 524 10.70 -30.57 -5.60
CA PHE A 524 11.43 -29.50 -6.31
C PHE A 524 11.51 -29.82 -7.80
N ILE A 525 10.98 -28.80 -8.64
CA ILE A 525 10.97 -29.04 -10.10
C ILE A 525 11.82 -27.96 -10.77
N HIS A 526 12.64 -28.39 -11.73
CA HIS A 526 13.38 -27.39 -12.52
C HIS A 526 12.43 -26.50 -13.33
N SER A 527 12.63 -25.16 -13.11
CA SER A 527 11.73 -24.17 -13.76
C SER A 527 11.86 -24.21 -15.29
N LYS A 528 13.00 -24.81 -15.87
CA LYS A 528 13.21 -24.78 -17.35
C LYS A 528 12.95 -26.15 -17.96
N THR A 529 13.17 -27.25 -17.12
CA THR A 529 13.14 -28.58 -17.79
C THR A 529 12.03 -29.43 -17.21
N GLY A 530 11.42 -28.95 -16.03
CA GLY A 530 10.23 -29.69 -15.50
C GLY A 530 10.65 -31.01 -14.84
N LYS A 531 12.07 -31.27 -14.69
CA LYS A 531 12.51 -32.53 -14.07
C LYS A 531 12.61 -32.37 -12.55
N LYS A 532 12.34 -33.57 -11.81
CA LYS A 532 12.38 -33.60 -10.33
C LYS A 532 13.83 -33.46 -9.84
N ARG A 533 13.95 -32.54 -8.81
CA ARG A 533 15.28 -32.29 -8.24
C ARG A 533 15.32 -32.80 -6.79
N TYR A 534 16.63 -33.25 -6.49
CA TYR A 534 16.77 -33.70 -5.09
C TYR A 534 17.44 -32.59 -4.26
N PHE A 535 16.91 -32.41 -3.07
CA PHE A 535 17.56 -31.47 -2.13
C PHE A 535 18.66 -32.19 -1.34
N LEU A 536 19.93 -31.56 -1.47
CA LEU A 536 21.06 -32.16 -0.74
C LEU A 536 21.43 -31.31 0.47
N CYS A 537 21.68 -32.07 1.57
CA CYS A 537 22.12 -31.34 2.78
C CYS A 537 23.16 -32.19 3.52
N SER A 538 24.38 -31.61 3.58
CA SER A 538 25.45 -32.35 4.28
C SER A 538 25.27 -32.24 5.79
N GLN A 539 25.86 -33.10 6.55
CA GLN A 539 25.67 -33.20 8.00
C GLN A 539 26.09 -31.89 8.70
N GLU A 540 27.13 -31.26 8.16
CA GLU A 540 27.65 -30.07 8.87
C GLU A 540 26.75 -28.85 8.62
N LEU A 541 25.83 -28.97 7.60
CA LEU A 541 25.02 -27.78 7.28
C LEU A 541 23.63 -27.90 7.90
N ILE A 542 23.39 -29.09 8.53
CA ILE A 542 22.00 -29.34 8.99
C ILE A 542 21.60 -28.26 10.00
N ILE A 543 22.46 -27.97 10.91
CA ILE A 543 22.04 -27.05 11.99
C ILE A 543 22.05 -25.61 11.47
N PRO A 544 23.10 -25.13 10.81
CA PRO A 544 23.06 -23.73 10.33
C PRO A 544 21.91 -23.50 9.34
N LEU A 545 21.72 -24.43 8.45
CA LEU A 545 20.59 -24.28 7.49
C LEU A 545 19.25 -24.22 8.23
N SER A 546 19.09 -25.03 9.28
CA SER A 546 17.80 -25.05 10.02
C SER A 546 17.56 -23.69 10.71
N TYR A 547 18.61 -23.11 11.25
CA TYR A 547 18.41 -21.77 11.84
C TYR A 547 17.96 -20.77 10.79
N ALA A 548 18.70 -20.78 9.68
CA ALA A 548 18.36 -19.80 8.63
C ALA A 548 16.92 -19.99 8.14
N ILE A 549 16.44 -21.25 8.00
CA ILE A 549 15.07 -21.53 7.51
C ILE A 549 14.05 -21.03 8.54
N ILE A 550 14.36 -21.28 9.81
CA ILE A 550 13.40 -20.88 10.85
C ILE A 550 13.26 -19.35 10.86
N LEU A 551 14.42 -18.71 10.79
CA LEU A 551 14.35 -17.23 10.87
C LEU A 551 13.65 -16.65 9.65
N CYS A 552 13.92 -17.19 8.49
CA CYS A 552 13.17 -16.72 7.32
C CYS A 552 11.67 -16.99 7.46
N GLU A 553 11.36 -18.19 7.97
CA GLU A 553 9.91 -18.52 8.11
C GLU A 553 9.24 -17.60 9.14
N LEU A 554 9.93 -17.35 10.27
CA LEU A 554 9.33 -16.44 11.29
C LEU A 554 9.12 -15.06 10.68
N ARG A 555 10.09 -14.63 9.92
CA ARG A 555 9.88 -13.33 9.24
C ARG A 555 8.68 -13.40 8.29
N CYS A 556 8.65 -14.37 7.40
CA CYS A 556 7.55 -14.51 6.43
C CYS A 556 6.18 -14.52 7.11
N GLN A 557 6.03 -15.20 8.32
CA GLN A 557 4.71 -15.29 8.99
C GLN A 557 4.22 -13.90 9.39
N VAL A 558 5.20 -12.99 9.57
CA VAL A 558 4.76 -11.67 10.09
C VAL A 558 4.76 -10.65 8.94
N VAL A 559 5.77 -10.67 8.12
CA VAL A 559 5.96 -9.53 7.18
C VAL A 559 5.40 -9.91 5.80
N ASN A 560 5.52 -11.22 5.44
CA ASN A 560 5.04 -11.62 4.10
C ASN A 560 4.23 -12.93 4.20
N PRO A 561 2.99 -12.85 4.80
CA PRO A 561 2.26 -14.11 5.05
C PRO A 561 1.72 -14.72 3.76
N GLN A 562 1.70 -13.93 2.69
CA GLN A 562 1.10 -14.50 1.45
C GLN A 562 2.20 -15.07 0.55
N SER A 563 3.44 -14.83 0.95
CA SER A 563 4.52 -15.35 0.09
C SER A 563 4.61 -16.88 0.16
N GLU A 564 4.91 -17.47 -1.00
CA GLU A 564 5.03 -18.95 -1.02
C GLU A 564 6.49 -19.37 -0.78
N TYR A 565 7.39 -18.36 -0.77
CA TYR A 565 8.81 -18.75 -0.67
C TYR A 565 9.47 -18.01 0.49
N LEU A 566 10.59 -18.67 0.99
CA LEU A 566 11.21 -18.18 2.25
C LEU A 566 12.16 -17.02 1.94
N ILE A 567 12.82 -17.11 0.80
CA ILE A 567 13.84 -16.09 0.53
C ILE A 567 13.17 -14.87 -0.12
N ASN A 568 13.59 -13.67 0.49
CA ASN A 568 12.98 -12.44 -0.08
C ASN A 568 14.04 -11.33 -0.15
N PHE A 569 14.32 -10.89 -1.44
CA PHE A 569 15.27 -9.76 -1.62
C PHE A 569 14.53 -8.55 -2.16
N LYS A 570 13.14 -8.44 -1.95
CA LYS A 570 12.36 -7.31 -2.52
C LYS A 570 12.59 -7.17 -4.03
N GLY A 571 12.63 -8.40 -4.68
CA GLY A 571 12.89 -8.63 -6.11
C GLY A 571 13.62 -9.96 -6.33
N ARG A 572 14.17 -10.02 -7.65
CA ARG A 572 14.78 -11.35 -7.95
C ARG A 572 16.30 -11.24 -7.98
N LYS A 573 16.74 -10.12 -7.29
CA LYS A 573 18.21 -9.99 -7.38
C LYS A 573 18.81 -9.94 -5.97
N PHE A 574 19.95 -10.62 -5.83
CA PHE A 574 20.79 -10.47 -4.64
C PHE A 574 21.59 -9.16 -4.72
N LYS A 575 20.99 -8.12 -4.15
CA LYS A 575 21.48 -6.73 -4.38
C LYS A 575 22.75 -6.47 -3.58
N ASP A 576 23.47 -5.41 -3.99
CA ASP A 576 24.79 -5.07 -3.42
C ASP A 576 24.67 -4.70 -1.93
N LYS A 577 23.56 -4.03 -1.67
CA LYS A 577 23.38 -3.64 -0.25
C LYS A 577 23.32 -4.87 0.66
N THR A 578 22.44 -5.84 0.31
CA THR A 578 22.32 -7.07 1.12
C THR A 578 23.63 -7.85 1.12
N ARG A 579 24.27 -7.90 -0.02
CA ARG A 579 25.54 -8.63 -0.15
C ARG A 579 26.62 -8.00 0.73
N ASN A 580 26.74 -6.72 0.70
CA ASN A 580 27.78 -6.04 1.48
C ASN A 580 27.56 -6.23 2.99
N VAL A 581 26.32 -6.22 3.32
CA VAL A 581 26.03 -6.39 4.77
C VAL A 581 26.37 -7.82 5.21
N PHE A 582 26.04 -8.80 4.35
CA PHE A 582 26.29 -10.19 4.77
C PHE A 582 27.80 -10.46 4.86
N PHE A 583 28.61 -9.84 4.00
CA PHE A 583 30.04 -10.21 3.96
C PHE A 583 30.87 -9.15 4.70
N GLU A 584 30.25 -8.37 5.53
CA GLU A 584 30.95 -7.25 6.22
C GLU A 584 32.05 -7.79 7.14
N GLU A 585 31.80 -8.99 7.79
CA GLU A 585 32.80 -9.51 8.75
C GLU A 585 33.62 -10.64 8.12
N TYR A 586 33.45 -10.86 6.78
CA TYR A 586 34.22 -11.91 6.07
C TYR A 586 35.34 -11.25 5.27
N ASP A 587 35.14 -10.60 4.14
CA ASP A 587 36.08 -9.90 3.27
C ASP A 587 35.31 -8.86 2.43
N ASN A 588 35.62 -7.53 2.75
CA ASN A 588 34.89 -6.38 2.14
C ASN A 588 35.10 -6.33 0.63
N GLY A 589 35.94 -7.22 0.06
CA GLY A 589 36.19 -7.19 -1.40
C GLY A 589 35.72 -8.47 -2.08
N PHE A 590 35.07 -9.38 -1.28
CA PHE A 590 34.60 -10.64 -1.91
C PHE A 590 33.32 -10.38 -2.72
N LYS A 591 33.33 -10.89 -4.00
CA LYS A 591 32.13 -10.71 -4.87
C LYS A 591 31.52 -12.08 -5.18
N PHE A 592 30.34 -12.14 -4.60
CA PHE A 592 29.66 -13.45 -4.79
C PHE A 592 28.89 -13.45 -6.11
N SER A 593 29.05 -14.60 -6.87
CA SER A 593 28.22 -14.85 -8.07
C SER A 593 27.65 -16.27 -8.00
N SER A 594 26.33 -16.29 -8.17
CA SER A 594 25.66 -17.62 -8.12
C SER A 594 26.21 -18.56 -9.19
N LEU A 595 26.36 -18.02 -10.40
CA LEU A 595 26.88 -18.87 -11.50
C LEU A 595 28.29 -19.36 -11.19
N LYS A 596 29.17 -18.43 -10.73
CA LYS A 596 30.55 -18.84 -10.40
C LYS A 596 30.58 -19.87 -9.27
N MET A 597 29.76 -19.73 -8.19
CA MET A 597 29.71 -20.72 -7.08
C MET A 597 29.21 -22.07 -7.58
N ASN A 598 28.19 -22.02 -8.47
CA ASN A 598 27.72 -23.31 -9.04
C ASN A 598 28.86 -24.03 -9.78
N ARG A 599 29.54 -23.26 -10.59
CA ARG A 599 30.67 -23.88 -11.33
C ARG A 599 31.72 -24.41 -10.33
N THR A 600 31.98 -23.60 -9.27
CA THR A 600 32.97 -24.01 -8.26
C THR A 600 32.56 -25.34 -7.61
N LEU A 601 31.30 -25.44 -7.17
CA LEU A 601 30.84 -26.67 -6.49
C LEU A 601 30.91 -27.87 -7.43
N ILE A 602 30.53 -27.67 -8.67
CA ILE A 602 30.50 -28.81 -9.62
C ILE A 602 31.94 -29.25 -9.93
N SER A 603 32.79 -28.23 -10.08
CA SER A 603 34.19 -28.56 -10.42
C SER A 603 34.87 -29.30 -9.26
N TYR A 604 34.62 -28.85 -8.04
CA TYR A 604 35.22 -29.57 -6.91
C TYR A 604 34.60 -30.95 -6.72
N MET A 605 33.28 -31.04 -6.94
CA MET A 605 32.65 -32.39 -6.86
C MET A 605 33.28 -33.33 -7.90
N TYR A 606 33.49 -32.73 -9.09
CA TYR A 606 34.09 -33.55 -10.16
C TYR A 606 35.47 -34.05 -9.72
N ASP A 607 36.31 -33.17 -9.23
CA ASP A 607 37.69 -33.54 -8.84
C ASP A 607 37.68 -34.55 -7.68
N VAL A 608 36.77 -34.35 -6.68
CA VAL A 608 36.69 -35.30 -5.54
C VAL A 608 36.28 -36.69 -6.04
N ILE A 609 35.39 -36.72 -7.00
CA ILE A 609 34.92 -38.03 -7.50
C ILE A 609 36.05 -38.70 -8.30
N LYS A 610 36.74 -37.85 -9.05
CA LYS A 610 37.85 -38.42 -9.84
C LYS A 610 38.93 -39.01 -8.92
N LYS A 611 39.18 -38.42 -7.74
CA LYS A 611 40.32 -38.83 -6.89
C LYS A 611 39.88 -39.90 -5.88
N THR A 612 38.56 -39.98 -5.70
CA THR A 612 38.17 -40.88 -4.58
C THR A 612 37.46 -42.11 -5.14
N THR A 613 37.17 -41.96 -6.53
CA THR A 613 36.42 -43.11 -7.05
C THR A 613 36.93 -43.44 -8.45
N ASP A 614 36.78 -44.74 -8.95
CA ASP A 614 37.17 -45.13 -10.33
C ASP A 614 36.02 -44.90 -11.31
N ARG A 615 35.07 -44.02 -10.95
CA ARG A 615 33.87 -43.81 -11.79
C ARG A 615 34.04 -42.52 -12.59
N ASN A 616 33.11 -42.50 -13.68
CA ASN A 616 33.18 -41.31 -14.55
C ASN A 616 32.55 -40.09 -13.85
N PRO A 617 33.27 -39.13 -13.39
CA PRO A 617 32.87 -37.91 -12.65
C PRO A 617 31.82 -37.10 -13.40
N LEU A 618 31.78 -37.26 -14.69
CA LEU A 618 30.81 -36.52 -15.53
C LEU A 618 29.39 -37.07 -15.35
N GLU A 619 29.26 -38.32 -15.22
CA GLU A 619 27.93 -38.96 -15.02
C GLU A 619 27.36 -38.62 -13.63
N ILE A 620 28.14 -38.31 -12.71
CA ILE A 620 27.74 -38.02 -11.30
C ILE A 620 27.43 -36.53 -11.16
N THR A 621 28.16 -35.75 -11.75
CA THR A 621 27.84 -34.31 -11.71
C THR A 621 26.56 -34.01 -12.49
N LYS A 622 26.29 -34.94 -13.46
CA LYS A 622 25.00 -34.80 -14.20
C LYS A 622 23.81 -35.17 -13.30
N TYR A 623 24.02 -36.22 -12.52
CA TYR A 623 22.97 -36.64 -11.57
C TYR A 623 22.73 -35.56 -10.50
N VAL A 624 23.74 -34.92 -9.94
CA VAL A 624 23.60 -33.88 -8.90
C VAL A 624 22.98 -32.61 -9.52
N ARG A 625 23.08 -32.45 -10.83
CA ARG A 625 22.58 -31.24 -11.51
C ARG A 625 21.28 -31.54 -12.24
N THR A 626 20.77 -32.93 -12.24
CA THR A 626 19.50 -33.41 -12.83
C THR A 626 19.26 -32.78 -14.21
N HIS A 627 20.40 -32.24 -15.09
CA HIS A 627 20.35 -31.83 -16.51
C HIS A 627 21.40 -32.62 -17.30
N SER A 628 21.07 -32.99 -18.81
CA SER A 628 21.48 -33.68 -20.05
C SER A 628 22.41 -32.79 -20.87
N ASN A 629 22.89 -31.42 -20.32
CA ASN A 629 23.83 -30.74 -21.24
C ASN A 629 25.03 -30.20 -20.46
N ILE A 630 26.10 -31.05 -20.27
CA ILE A 630 27.39 -30.75 -19.59
C ILE A 630 28.11 -29.62 -20.33
N GLU A 631 27.64 -28.36 -20.25
CA GLU A 631 28.66 -27.40 -20.74
C GLU A 631 29.99 -27.59 -20.01
N MET A 632 30.68 -28.76 -20.32
CA MET A 632 32.10 -29.13 -20.08
C MET A 632 32.85 -28.02 -19.36
N THR A 633 32.81 -27.92 -17.99
CA THR A 633 33.87 -27.31 -17.15
C THR A 633 35.25 -27.84 -17.54
N ASN A 634 35.71 -27.68 -18.88
CA ASN A 634 37.17 -27.81 -19.16
C ASN A 634 38.00 -27.11 -18.09
N ILE A 635 37.35 -26.92 -16.75
CA ILE A 635 38.26 -26.27 -15.79
C ILE A 635 39.00 -27.35 -15.00
N TYR A 636 40.34 -27.65 -15.39
CA TYR A 636 41.20 -28.63 -14.69
C TYR A 636 41.48 -28.17 -13.25
N ILE A 637 40.74 -28.84 -12.31
CA ILE A 637 41.00 -28.48 -10.89
C ILE A 637 41.66 -29.68 -10.20
N ASP A 638 42.81 -29.45 -9.51
CA ASP A 638 43.47 -30.49 -8.71
C ASP A 638 43.40 -30.11 -7.21
N ILE A 639 42.45 -30.72 -6.49
CA ILE A 639 42.32 -30.48 -5.03
C ILE A 639 43.42 -31.26 -4.28
N PRO A 640 44.19 -30.56 -3.41
CA PRO A 640 45.21 -31.26 -2.61
C PRO A 640 44.58 -32.31 -1.68
N ARG A 641 45.34 -33.42 -1.38
CA ARG A 641 44.84 -34.55 -0.56
C ARG A 641 44.40 -34.08 0.82
N GLU A 642 45.08 -33.05 1.38
CA GLU A 642 44.75 -32.59 2.75
C GLU A 642 43.33 -32.01 2.82
N HIS A 643 42.78 -31.57 1.60
CA HIS A 643 41.42 -30.95 1.64
C HIS A 643 40.37 -31.92 1.11
N LEU A 644 40.79 -33.13 0.70
CA LEU A 644 39.87 -34.11 0.08
C LEU A 644 38.87 -34.65 1.09
N ASP A 645 39.33 -34.92 2.28
CA ASP A 645 38.41 -35.45 3.30
C ASP A 645 37.36 -34.39 3.70
N PHE A 646 37.89 -33.18 3.84
CA PHE A 646 36.94 -32.08 4.14
C PHE A 646 35.89 -31.95 3.05
N MET A 647 36.24 -32.00 1.77
CA MET A 647 35.31 -31.77 0.64
C MET A 647 34.33 -32.95 0.50
N THR A 648 34.76 -34.16 0.79
CA THR A 648 33.88 -35.34 0.71
C THR A 648 32.79 -35.27 1.78
N LYS A 649 33.15 -34.79 2.92
CA LYS A 649 32.16 -34.69 4.02
C LYS A 649 31.15 -33.57 3.76
N GLN A 650 31.60 -32.55 3.06
CA GLN A 650 30.75 -31.34 2.94
C GLN A 650 29.89 -31.42 1.67
N LEU A 651 30.25 -32.17 0.68
CA LEU A 651 29.59 -32.08 -0.65
C LEU A 651 28.56 -33.20 -0.79
N PHE A 652 28.52 -34.23 0.15
CA PHE A 652 27.62 -35.34 -0.22
C PHE A 652 26.66 -35.62 0.95
N ASP A 653 25.35 -35.99 0.43
CA ASP A 653 24.16 -36.21 1.29
C ASP A 653 24.14 -37.66 1.80
N VAL A 654 23.94 -37.92 3.18
CA VAL A 654 23.99 -39.27 3.79
C VAL A 654 22.56 -39.84 3.84
N GLY A 655 21.56 -39.32 3.15
CA GLY A 655 20.14 -39.73 3.28
C GLY A 655 19.96 -41.25 3.20
N TYR A 656 21.08 -42.03 3.22
CA TYR A 656 20.96 -43.51 3.14
C TYR A 656 20.82 -44.12 4.54
N PHE A 657 19.94 -45.21 4.60
CA PHE A 657 19.64 -45.80 5.92
C PHE A 657 19.41 -47.30 5.75
N GLY A 658 19.42 -48.05 6.89
CA GLY A 658 19.25 -49.51 6.80
C GLY A 658 20.40 -50.25 7.47
N TYR A 659 20.11 -51.42 7.68
CA TYR A 659 21.04 -52.25 8.46
C TYR A 659 22.40 -52.37 7.75
N THR A 660 22.39 -52.58 6.48
CA THR A 660 23.66 -52.73 5.73
C THR A 660 24.49 -51.45 5.82
N TYR A 661 23.84 -50.32 5.68
CA TYR A 661 24.56 -49.03 5.78
C TYR A 661 25.10 -48.82 7.20
N ASP A 662 24.39 -49.15 8.22
CA ASP A 662 24.83 -48.95 9.62
C ASP A 662 25.99 -49.90 9.97
N MET A 663 25.97 -51.12 9.48
CA MET A 663 27.03 -52.10 9.78
C MET A 663 28.34 -51.70 9.10
N MET A 664 28.22 -51.17 7.85
CA MET A 664 29.45 -50.67 7.19
C MET A 664 30.03 -49.47 7.95
N ALA A 665 29.13 -48.56 8.38
CA ALA A 665 29.59 -47.37 9.13
C ALA A 665 30.23 -47.76 10.45
N SER A 666 29.69 -48.78 11.12
CA SER A 666 30.20 -49.21 12.43
C SER A 666 31.58 -49.87 12.30
N ILE A 667 31.78 -50.71 11.24
CA ILE A 667 33.07 -51.38 11.03
C ILE A 667 34.14 -50.34 10.71
N LEU A 668 33.77 -49.28 10.01
CA LEU A 668 34.78 -48.31 9.52
C LEU A 668 35.05 -47.25 10.57
N LEU A 669 34.08 -46.97 11.46
CA LEU A 669 34.22 -45.82 12.38
C LEU A 669 34.44 -46.33 13.80
N GLY A 670 34.57 -47.70 14.01
CA GLY A 670 34.98 -48.29 15.30
C GLY A 670 33.90 -48.12 16.38
N GLU A 671 32.62 -47.84 15.98
CA GLU A 671 31.54 -47.77 16.98
C GLU A 671 30.80 -49.10 17.06
N PRO A 672 30.83 -49.79 18.31
CA PRO A 672 30.15 -51.08 18.37
C PRO A 672 28.72 -51.00 17.80
N PRO A 673 28.40 -51.94 16.75
CA PRO A 673 26.98 -52.06 16.38
C PRO A 673 26.06 -52.04 17.61
N LYS A 674 25.58 -50.91 18.07
CA LYS A 674 24.64 -50.93 19.22
C LYS A 674 24.27 -52.37 19.62
N GLU A 675 25.09 -53.23 19.90
CA GLU A 675 25.09 -54.63 20.37
C GLU A 675 24.45 -54.70 21.77
N ARG A 676 23.29 -54.04 22.05
CA ARG A 676 22.46 -54.45 23.21
C ARG A 676 20.98 -54.29 22.87
N GLU A 677 20.63 -54.29 21.50
CA GLU A 677 19.20 -54.16 21.12
C GLU A 677 18.73 -55.41 20.39
N LYS A 678 19.57 -56.52 20.51
CA LYS A 678 19.20 -57.79 19.82
C LYS A 678 18.24 -58.61 20.69
N ARG A 679 17.93 -58.04 21.96
CA ARG A 679 16.91 -58.74 22.79
C ARG A 679 15.67 -57.86 22.94
N THR A 680 15.73 -56.57 22.48
CA THR A 680 14.65 -55.58 22.73
C THR A 680 13.79 -55.43 21.47
N VAL A 681 14.42 -55.71 20.13
CA VAL A 681 13.62 -55.66 18.88
C VAL A 681 12.74 -56.92 18.78
N ARG A 682 13.33 -58.07 19.33
CA ARG A 682 12.56 -59.34 19.43
C ARG A 682 11.54 -59.27 20.56
N ALA A 683 11.86 -58.56 21.65
CA ALA A 683 11.06 -58.47 22.89
C ALA A 683 10.05 -57.31 22.79
N LEU A 684 10.32 -56.20 21.95
CA LEU A 684 9.43 -55.01 21.84
C LEU A 684 8.48 -55.21 20.65
N LEU A 685 8.92 -56.00 19.54
CA LEU A 685 8.01 -56.39 18.42
C LEU A 685 7.05 -57.50 18.88
N THR A 686 7.58 -58.33 19.87
CA THR A 686 6.81 -59.43 20.47
C THR A 686 5.87 -58.90 21.56
N LYS A 687 6.18 -57.70 22.23
CA LYS A 687 5.45 -57.22 23.42
C LYS A 687 4.51 -56.06 23.04
N ASN A 688 4.76 -55.22 21.99
CA ASN A 688 3.96 -53.99 21.74
C ASN A 688 3.10 -54.14 20.49
N VAL A 689 3.41 -55.16 19.60
CA VAL A 689 2.59 -55.33 18.37
C VAL A 689 1.82 -56.64 18.45
N MET A 690 1.99 -57.53 19.68
CA MET A 690 1.47 -58.89 19.34
C MET A 690 0.94 -59.54 20.62
N GLY A 691 0.22 -58.86 21.55
CA GLY A 691 -0.66 -59.43 22.60
C GLY A 691 -0.76 -60.97 22.51
N ASN A 692 -0.54 -61.81 23.67
CA ASN A 692 -0.55 -63.06 24.45
C ASN A 692 -0.89 -64.27 23.57
N ILE A 693 0.07 -65.31 23.45
CA ILE A 693 0.62 -66.64 23.77
C ILE A 693 -0.21 -67.71 23.06
N TYR A 694 0.39 -68.13 21.76
CA TYR A 694 0.58 -69.56 21.43
C TYR A 694 0.89 -69.69 19.93
N LYS A 695 2.33 -69.58 19.47
CA LYS A 695 3.37 -70.34 18.73
C LYS A 695 4.51 -69.40 18.34
N ILE A 696 5.35 -68.87 19.21
CA ILE A 696 6.66 -68.22 19.41
C ILE A 696 7.71 -68.92 18.53
N GLU A 697 7.41 -70.00 17.77
CA GLU A 697 8.53 -70.80 17.21
C GLU A 697 8.71 -70.49 15.72
N SER A 698 7.68 -70.05 14.82
CA SER A 698 7.78 -69.69 13.39
C SER A 698 8.22 -68.23 13.23
N ILE A 699 7.92 -67.37 14.17
CA ILE A 699 8.42 -65.98 14.21
C ILE A 699 9.88 -65.98 14.71
N ALA A 700 10.02 -66.83 15.65
CA ALA A 700 11.42 -66.99 16.11
C ALA A 700 12.31 -67.55 14.99
N GLY A 701 11.64 -68.50 14.10
CA GLY A 701 12.40 -69.08 12.97
C GLY A 701 12.72 -68.04 11.90
N TYR A 702 11.73 -67.18 11.50
CA TYR A 702 12.01 -66.14 10.49
C TYR A 702 12.94 -65.06 11.07
N LEU A 703 12.66 -64.69 12.34
CA LEU A 703 13.58 -63.70 12.96
C LEU A 703 15.00 -64.28 13.07
N ASN A 704 15.03 -65.56 13.32
CA ASN A 704 16.36 -66.21 13.31
C ASN A 704 16.99 -66.20 11.92
N ARG A 705 16.10 -66.35 10.92
CA ARG A 705 16.62 -66.28 9.54
C ARG A 705 17.14 -64.87 9.22
N ILE A 706 16.40 -63.85 9.62
CA ILE A 706 16.87 -62.47 9.38
C ILE A 706 18.18 -62.26 10.15
N ALA A 707 18.24 -62.80 11.37
CA ALA A 707 19.48 -62.68 12.16
C ALA A 707 20.63 -63.41 11.47
N GLU A 708 20.30 -64.53 10.94
CA GLU A 708 21.35 -65.28 10.20
C GLU A 708 21.79 -64.50 8.95
N GLU A 709 20.80 -63.92 8.23
CA GLU A 709 21.18 -63.11 7.04
C GLU A 709 22.09 -61.94 7.46
N LYS A 710 21.79 -61.34 8.57
CA LYS A 710 22.61 -60.19 9.02
C LYS A 710 24.01 -60.67 9.45
N LYS A 711 24.04 -61.79 10.07
CA LYS A 711 25.34 -62.36 10.45
C LYS A 711 26.19 -62.67 9.20
N THR A 712 25.52 -63.27 8.21
CA THR A 712 26.24 -63.54 6.95
C THR A 712 26.74 -62.24 6.32
N LEU A 713 25.93 -61.24 6.31
CA LEU A 713 26.37 -59.94 5.76
C LEU A 713 27.56 -59.38 6.56
N LEU A 714 27.45 -59.45 7.85
CA LEU A 714 28.56 -58.96 8.70
C LEU A 714 29.84 -59.74 8.42
N GLU A 715 29.71 -61.06 8.35
CA GLU A 715 30.89 -61.88 8.04
C GLU A 715 31.50 -61.49 6.68
N TYR A 716 30.55 -61.22 5.80
CA TYR A 716 31.06 -60.79 4.48
C TYR A 716 31.78 -59.45 4.59
N LEU A 717 31.16 -58.46 5.23
CA LEU A 717 31.75 -57.11 5.29
C LEU A 717 33.09 -57.15 6.02
N GLU A 718 33.25 -58.06 7.01
CA GLU A 718 34.53 -58.15 7.76
C GLU A 718 35.59 -58.84 6.93
N SER A 719 35.09 -59.68 5.99
CA SER A 719 36.06 -60.40 5.14
C SER A 719 36.62 -59.49 4.03
N VAL A 720 35.94 -58.34 3.78
CA VAL A 720 36.40 -57.42 2.71
C VAL A 720 37.48 -56.51 3.29
N ALA A 721 38.59 -56.35 2.54
CA ALA A 721 39.67 -55.45 3.00
C ALA A 721 39.13 -54.06 3.36
N LYS A 722 39.59 -53.52 4.50
CA LYS A 722 39.10 -52.23 5.05
C LYS A 722 39.17 -51.13 3.98
N GLU A 723 40.20 -51.10 3.18
CA GLU A 723 40.33 -50.05 2.15
C GLU A 723 39.22 -50.17 1.08
N SER A 724 38.94 -51.42 0.68
CA SER A 724 37.87 -51.65 -0.31
C SER A 724 36.49 -51.33 0.28
N LEU A 725 36.29 -51.65 1.46
CA LEU A 725 35.00 -51.34 2.13
C LEU A 725 34.84 -49.83 2.31
N GLN A 726 35.96 -49.18 2.64
CA GLN A 726 35.92 -47.70 2.73
C GLN A 726 35.57 -47.08 1.37
N ASP A 727 36.08 -47.68 0.32
CA ASP A 727 35.75 -47.18 -1.03
C ASP A 727 34.26 -47.36 -1.34
N THR A 728 33.76 -48.55 -1.01
CA THR A 728 32.33 -48.81 -1.26
C THR A 728 31.46 -47.88 -0.40
N PHE A 729 31.83 -47.68 0.76
CA PHE A 729 31.05 -46.79 1.67
C PHE A 729 31.05 -45.37 1.13
N HIS A 730 32.16 -44.90 0.69
CA HIS A 730 32.22 -43.55 0.08
C HIS A 730 31.34 -43.47 -1.16
N LEU A 731 31.35 -44.56 -1.89
CA LEU A 731 30.51 -44.56 -3.13
C LEU A 731 29.02 -44.55 -2.78
N ILE A 732 28.71 -45.24 -1.80
CA ILE A 732 27.29 -45.23 -1.38
C ILE A 732 26.90 -43.82 -0.92
N LYS A 733 27.81 -43.16 -0.21
CA LYS A 733 27.50 -41.78 0.24
C LYS A 733 27.36 -40.84 -0.97
N LEU A 734 28.00 -41.34 -2.00
CA LEU A 734 27.95 -40.50 -3.22
C LEU A 734 26.78 -40.92 -4.10
N GLY A 735 26.01 -41.94 -3.64
CA GLY A 735 24.87 -42.43 -4.44
C GLY A 735 25.33 -43.15 -5.73
N GLN A 736 26.44 -43.75 -5.76
CA GLN A 736 27.02 -44.20 -7.05
C GLN A 736 27.06 -45.73 -7.11
N MET A 737 26.49 -46.28 -6.09
CA MET A 737 26.42 -47.76 -6.22
C MET A 737 25.18 -48.18 -7.02
N PRO A 738 25.40 -49.01 -8.00
CA PRO A 738 24.27 -49.46 -8.83
C PRO A 738 23.23 -50.23 -8.01
N ALA A 739 21.99 -50.02 -8.50
CA ALA A 739 20.92 -50.86 -7.92
C ALA A 739 19.85 -51.13 -8.98
N LYS A 740 19.13 -52.20 -8.77
CA LYS A 740 18.06 -52.58 -9.73
C LYS A 740 16.87 -51.61 -9.64
N GLU A 741 16.72 -51.03 -8.46
CA GLU A 741 15.53 -50.18 -8.27
C GLU A 741 15.96 -48.75 -7.90
N GLU A 742 15.07 -47.80 -8.35
CA GLU A 742 15.32 -46.37 -8.05
C GLU A 742 15.32 -46.11 -6.53
N ASN A 743 16.36 -45.22 -6.07
CA ASN A 743 16.44 -44.74 -4.68
C ASN A 743 17.05 -45.81 -3.76
N TYR A 744 17.69 -46.87 -4.43
CA TYR A 744 18.48 -47.86 -3.66
C TYR A 744 19.91 -47.89 -4.20
N GLN A 745 20.86 -48.31 -3.23
CA GLN A 745 22.22 -48.61 -3.68
C GLN A 745 22.65 -49.99 -3.17
N CYS A 746 23.57 -50.59 -4.08
CA CYS A 746 24.00 -51.97 -3.72
C CYS A 746 25.49 -51.95 -3.33
N ILE A 747 25.81 -52.91 -2.44
CA ILE A 747 27.23 -52.91 -2.01
C ILE A 747 28.09 -53.62 -3.07
N PHE A 748 27.32 -54.32 -4.05
CA PHE A 748 28.09 -54.97 -5.12
C PHE A 748 28.06 -54.09 -6.38
N SER A 749 29.13 -54.18 -7.10
CA SER A 749 29.23 -53.40 -8.37
C SER A 749 28.35 -54.04 -9.46
N ASN A 750 28.16 -55.33 -9.44
CA ASN A 750 27.20 -56.05 -10.30
C ASN A 750 26.28 -56.93 -9.44
N CYS A 751 24.96 -56.71 -9.81
CA CYS A 751 24.01 -57.46 -8.95
C CYS A 751 24.20 -58.97 -9.12
N GLU A 752 24.53 -59.59 -7.99
CA GLU A 752 24.75 -61.06 -8.05
C GLU A 752 23.43 -61.80 -7.81
N PHE A 753 22.43 -60.88 -7.52
CA PHE A 753 21.14 -61.54 -7.24
C PHE A 753 20.06 -60.97 -8.17
N GLU A 754 19.98 -61.54 -9.41
CA GLU A 754 19.15 -60.93 -10.50
C GLU A 754 17.66 -61.25 -10.28
N GLU A 755 17.42 -62.25 -9.40
CA GLU A 755 16.01 -62.72 -9.31
C GLU A 755 15.33 -62.12 -8.07
N ILE A 756 16.21 -61.35 -7.22
CA ILE A 756 15.62 -60.79 -5.98
C ILE A 756 15.50 -59.26 -6.13
N LYS A 757 14.32 -58.77 -5.70
CA LYS A 757 14.17 -57.29 -5.72
C LYS A 757 15.06 -56.63 -4.66
N CYS A 758 15.46 -55.33 -4.96
CA CYS A 758 16.40 -54.63 -4.05
C CYS A 758 15.77 -54.41 -2.67
N ASP A 759 14.55 -54.33 -2.63
CA ASP A 759 13.91 -54.07 -1.32
C ASP A 759 13.89 -55.33 -0.46
N MET A 760 14.21 -56.49 -1.07
CA MET A 760 14.21 -57.75 -0.29
C MET A 760 15.64 -58.28 -0.17
N CYS A 761 16.55 -57.49 -0.57
CA CYS A 761 17.95 -57.96 -0.59
C CYS A 761 18.70 -57.35 0.60
N PRO A 762 19.45 -58.18 1.35
CA PRO A 762 20.17 -57.69 2.55
C PRO A 762 21.36 -56.80 2.18
N PHE A 763 21.71 -56.80 0.89
CA PHE A 763 22.90 -56.02 0.50
C PHE A 763 22.48 -54.68 -0.10
N ALA A 764 21.15 -54.47 -0.15
CA ALA A 764 20.67 -53.20 -0.73
C ALA A 764 20.65 -52.11 0.36
N VAL A 765 21.00 -50.85 -0.09
CA VAL A 765 20.97 -49.71 0.84
C VAL A 765 19.94 -48.67 0.36
N PRO A 766 18.84 -48.62 1.14
CA PRO A 766 17.78 -47.69 0.73
C PRO A 766 18.15 -46.23 1.04
N HIS A 767 17.63 -45.32 0.10
CA HIS A 767 17.75 -43.86 0.34
C HIS A 767 16.43 -43.29 0.91
N PHE A 768 16.51 -42.05 1.54
CA PHE A 768 15.33 -41.37 2.13
C PHE A 768 14.15 -41.37 1.16
N TYR A 769 14.39 -41.20 -0.06
CA TYR A 769 13.29 -41.08 -1.04
C TYR A 769 12.68 -42.44 -1.35
N ALA A 770 13.31 -43.53 -0.85
CA ALA A 770 12.70 -44.87 -1.04
C ALA A 770 11.54 -45.11 -0.07
N LEU A 771 11.37 -44.07 0.85
CA LEU A 771 10.33 -44.26 1.89
C LEU A 771 8.92 -44.17 1.28
N SER A 772 8.85 -43.43 0.20
CA SER A 772 7.51 -43.38 -0.45
C SER A 772 7.08 -44.76 -0.94
N ALA A 773 8.01 -45.42 -1.60
CA ALA A 773 7.67 -46.78 -2.13
C ALA A 773 7.52 -47.78 -0.98
N ILE A 774 8.36 -47.63 0.02
CA ILE A 774 8.32 -48.57 1.15
C ILE A 774 7.01 -48.39 1.93
N SER A 775 6.65 -47.10 2.11
CA SER A 775 5.41 -46.84 2.88
C SER A 775 4.17 -47.31 2.10
N ALA A 776 4.06 -47.07 0.84
CA ALA A 776 2.92 -47.54 0.01
C ALA A 776 2.83 -49.07 0.04
N ARG A 777 3.94 -49.60 0.03
CA ARG A 777 3.95 -51.09 0.02
C ARG A 777 3.45 -51.65 1.35
N VAL A 778 3.96 -51.07 2.43
CA VAL A 778 3.52 -51.55 3.76
C VAL A 778 1.99 -51.44 3.88
N VAL A 779 1.46 -50.33 3.41
CA VAL A 779 -0.01 -50.14 3.51
C VAL A 779 -0.72 -51.17 2.64
N LYS A 780 -0.19 -51.34 1.45
CA LYS A 780 -0.80 -52.32 0.54
C LYS A 780 -0.74 -53.74 1.15
N ARG A 781 0.36 -54.04 1.77
CA ARG A 781 0.55 -55.41 2.32
C ARG A 781 -0.32 -55.63 3.55
N VAL A 782 -0.46 -54.57 4.28
CA VAL A 782 -1.39 -54.67 5.43
C VAL A 782 -2.82 -54.93 4.94
N GLU A 783 -3.22 -54.24 3.89
CA GLU A 783 -4.58 -54.44 3.34
C GLU A 783 -4.73 -55.84 2.72
N GLU A 784 -3.64 -56.20 2.00
CA GLU A 784 -3.67 -57.53 1.37
C GLU A 784 -3.75 -58.63 2.43
N TYR A 785 -2.95 -58.39 3.46
CA TYR A 785 -2.99 -59.38 4.56
C TYR A 785 -4.37 -59.43 5.20
N LYS A 786 -4.97 -58.32 5.38
CA LYS A 786 -6.33 -58.26 5.98
C LYS A 786 -7.37 -58.93 5.08
N ASP A 787 -7.31 -58.73 3.77
CA ASP A 787 -8.30 -59.25 2.81
C ASP A 787 -8.13 -60.77 2.63
N LYS A 788 -6.95 -61.24 2.64
CA LYS A 788 -6.67 -62.65 2.26
C LYS A 788 -6.80 -63.57 3.48
N ILE A 789 -6.68 -63.02 4.57
CA ILE A 789 -6.93 -63.84 5.79
C ILE A 789 -8.43 -64.06 5.97
N THR A 790 -9.26 -63.23 5.36
CA THR A 790 -10.74 -63.37 5.43
C THR A 790 -11.25 -64.27 4.30
N LEU A 791 -10.35 -64.54 3.27
CA LEU A 791 -10.75 -65.31 2.08
C LEU A 791 -10.09 -66.69 2.12
N ASN A 792 -10.63 -67.88 2.64
CA ASN A 792 -10.11 -69.26 2.69
C ASN A 792 -8.89 -69.45 1.78
N CYS A 793 -7.73 -68.70 1.90
CA CYS A 793 -6.47 -68.79 1.15
C CYS A 793 -5.54 -69.82 1.82
N SER A 794 -4.54 -70.41 0.96
CA SER A 794 -3.64 -71.47 1.45
C SER A 794 -2.74 -70.95 2.58
N GLU A 795 -2.43 -71.79 3.56
CA GLU A 795 -1.58 -71.50 4.72
C GLU A 795 -0.18 -71.01 4.28
N GLY A 796 0.34 -71.46 3.20
CA GLY A 796 1.63 -71.00 2.62
C GLY A 796 1.56 -69.52 2.20
N GLU A 797 0.53 -69.16 1.61
CA GLU A 797 0.38 -67.75 1.18
C GLU A 797 0.20 -66.81 2.36
N LYS A 798 -0.40 -67.30 3.37
CA LYS A 798 -0.54 -66.49 4.60
C LYS A 798 0.80 -66.30 5.30
N THR A 799 1.61 -67.34 5.29
CA THR A 799 2.96 -67.26 5.90
C THR A 799 3.86 -66.36 5.05
N ARG A 800 3.81 -66.53 3.78
CA ARG A 800 4.60 -65.64 2.90
C ARG A 800 4.25 -64.17 3.14
N LEU A 801 2.95 -63.79 3.22
CA LEU A 801 2.52 -62.37 3.38
C LEU A 801 2.91 -61.84 4.76
N ALA A 802 2.88 -62.74 5.75
CA ALA A 802 3.28 -62.33 7.13
C ALA A 802 4.79 -62.05 7.18
N ASN A 803 5.54 -62.88 6.52
CA ASN A 803 6.99 -62.63 6.50
C ASN A 803 7.33 -61.35 5.73
N LEU A 804 6.69 -61.13 4.66
CA LEU A 804 6.94 -59.90 3.89
C LEU A 804 6.53 -58.66 4.69
N LEU A 805 5.46 -58.79 5.40
CA LEU A 805 5.00 -57.64 6.23
C LEU A 805 5.99 -57.38 7.36
N LEU A 806 6.51 -58.44 7.99
CA LEU A 806 7.48 -58.27 9.09
C LEU A 806 8.77 -57.60 8.57
N ARG A 807 9.16 -57.94 7.50
CA ARG A 807 10.35 -57.32 6.89
C ARG A 807 10.11 -55.82 6.63
N ASP A 808 9.02 -55.52 6.04
CA ASP A 808 8.70 -54.10 5.76
C ASP A 808 8.60 -53.29 7.06
N MET A 809 8.17 -53.97 8.08
CA MET A 809 8.01 -53.26 9.37
C MET A 809 9.37 -52.99 10.00
N ILE A 810 10.27 -53.93 9.87
CA ILE A 810 11.63 -53.73 10.41
C ILE A 810 12.31 -52.57 9.67
N LEU A 811 12.18 -52.54 8.39
CA LEU A 811 12.74 -51.43 7.60
C LEU A 811 12.12 -50.09 8.00
N LEU A 812 10.79 -50.05 8.29
CA LEU A 812 10.13 -48.80 8.72
C LEU A 812 10.63 -48.37 10.11
N LYS A 813 10.88 -49.39 10.92
CA LYS A 813 11.43 -49.06 12.25
C LYS A 813 12.82 -48.42 12.11
N GLU A 814 13.61 -49.01 11.24
CA GLU A 814 14.95 -48.42 11.04
C GLU A 814 14.85 -47.00 10.47
N ALA A 815 13.95 -46.82 9.60
CA ALA A 815 13.72 -45.46 9.08
C ALA A 815 13.24 -44.51 10.18
N LYS A 816 12.38 -45.05 11.04
CA LYS A 816 11.91 -44.20 12.17
C LYS A 816 13.06 -43.80 13.08
N GLU A 817 13.93 -44.73 13.33
CA GLU A 817 15.07 -44.42 14.21
C GLU A 817 15.98 -43.36 13.58
N LYS A 818 16.06 -43.40 12.30
CA LYS A 818 16.97 -42.44 11.64
C LYS A 818 16.27 -41.11 11.36
N PHE A 819 15.02 -41.13 10.95
CA PHE A 819 14.43 -39.88 10.40
C PHE A 819 13.30 -39.39 11.31
N GLY A 820 12.97 -40.24 12.31
CA GLY A 820 11.93 -39.81 13.26
C GLY A 820 10.52 -40.19 12.79
N GLU A 821 9.56 -40.28 13.72
CA GLU A 821 8.18 -40.75 13.47
C GLU A 821 7.38 -39.71 12.68
N ASP A 822 7.59 -38.45 12.97
CA ASP A 822 6.84 -37.37 12.27
C ASP A 822 7.10 -37.40 10.77
N THR A 823 8.32 -37.63 10.44
CA THR A 823 8.68 -37.70 9.01
C THR A 823 8.02 -38.91 8.34
N LEU A 824 7.95 -39.99 9.00
CA LEU A 824 7.29 -41.19 8.42
C LEU A 824 5.79 -40.96 8.23
N ASN A 825 5.15 -40.18 9.13
CA ASN A 825 3.70 -39.89 9.02
C ASN A 825 3.36 -39.19 7.70
N GLU A 826 4.35 -38.52 7.18
CA GLU A 826 4.08 -37.75 5.93
C GLU A 826 4.09 -38.67 4.71
N PHE A 827 4.75 -39.84 4.85
CA PHE A 827 4.85 -40.73 3.67
C PHE A 827 3.75 -41.81 3.72
N ILE A 828 3.09 -42.00 4.85
CA ILE A 828 2.08 -43.07 4.99
C ILE A 828 0.69 -42.44 4.84
N GLU A 829 -0.03 -42.99 3.84
CA GLU A 829 -1.42 -42.53 3.59
C GLU A 829 -2.32 -42.76 4.81
N ASN A 830 -2.80 -41.57 5.53
CA ASN A 830 -3.68 -41.58 6.71
C ASN A 830 -2.88 -41.68 8.00
N GLY A 831 -1.54 -41.52 7.79
CA GLY A 831 -0.68 -41.25 8.98
C GLY A 831 -0.18 -42.57 9.59
N TYR A 832 1.05 -42.56 10.15
CA TYR A 832 1.74 -43.70 10.81
C TYR A 832 0.90 -44.26 11.96
N GLU A 833 0.13 -43.45 12.67
CA GLU A 833 -0.72 -43.93 13.79
C GLU A 833 -1.88 -44.80 13.26
N ASN A 834 -2.42 -44.33 12.22
CA ASN A 834 -3.48 -45.15 11.59
C ASN A 834 -2.94 -46.52 11.12
N LEU A 835 -1.80 -46.41 10.49
CA LEU A 835 -1.17 -47.70 10.10
C LEU A 835 -0.94 -48.59 11.32
N LYS A 836 -0.52 -47.94 12.46
CA LYS A 836 -0.35 -48.71 13.71
C LYS A 836 -1.68 -49.32 14.17
N ARG A 837 -2.68 -48.50 14.02
CA ARG A 837 -4.02 -49.00 14.40
C ARG A 837 -4.46 -50.15 13.48
N ASN A 838 -4.24 -49.90 12.15
CA ASN A 838 -4.63 -50.95 11.17
C ASN A 838 -3.85 -52.23 11.41
N ILE A 839 -2.69 -52.01 11.82
CA ILE A 839 -1.85 -53.19 12.07
C ILE A 839 -2.32 -53.88 13.36
N SER A 840 -2.69 -53.06 14.32
CA SER A 840 -3.15 -53.62 15.61
C SER A 840 -4.50 -54.34 15.45
N GLU A 841 -5.29 -54.00 14.38
CA GLU A 841 -6.66 -54.55 14.16
C GLU A 841 -6.59 -55.74 13.21
N LEU A 842 -5.39 -55.96 12.64
CA LEU A 842 -5.25 -57.12 11.74
C LEU A 842 -5.49 -58.43 12.51
N PRO A 843 -6.58 -59.32 11.85
CA PRO A 843 -6.69 -60.68 12.39
C PRO A 843 -5.34 -61.40 12.41
N ASN A 844 -4.90 -61.80 13.54
CA ASN A 844 -3.55 -62.41 13.63
C ASN A 844 -3.05 -62.88 12.25
N PRO A 845 -2.22 -62.15 11.47
CA PRO A 845 -1.67 -62.63 10.21
C PRO A 845 -1.20 -64.08 10.27
N TYR A 846 -1.51 -64.86 11.47
CA TYR A 846 -0.91 -66.18 11.77
C TYR A 846 -1.96 -67.28 11.58
N ILE A 847 -3.23 -67.15 11.03
CA ILE A 847 -4.03 -68.37 10.76
C ILE A 847 -3.49 -69.06 9.51
N HIS A 848 -2.33 -68.69 8.85
CA HIS A 848 -2.11 -69.31 7.52
C HIS A 848 -0.60 -69.48 7.29
N SER A 849 0.36 -69.55 8.29
CA SER A 849 1.80 -69.67 8.02
C SER A 849 2.28 -71.10 8.40
N SER A 850 2.67 -71.97 7.36
CA SER A 850 3.19 -73.26 6.89
C SER A 850 4.01 -73.97 7.97
N ILE A 851 3.23 -74.74 8.85
CA ILE A 851 3.91 -76.03 9.13
C ILE A 851 2.88 -77.00 9.72
N GLU A 852 1.88 -77.41 8.95
CA GLU A 852 1.38 -78.75 9.36
C GLU A 852 1.75 -79.79 8.30
N LYS A 853 3.03 -80.06 7.89
CA LYS A 853 3.12 -81.45 7.35
C LYS A 853 4.51 -82.00 7.64
N GLU A 854 5.11 -81.86 8.86
CA GLU A 854 6.18 -82.88 9.01
C GLU A 854 6.17 -83.43 10.43
N VAL A 855 4.98 -83.71 11.03
CA VAL A 855 5.09 -84.67 12.16
C VAL A 855 3.94 -85.67 12.06
N GLY A 856 3.63 -86.23 10.86
CA GLY A 856 3.09 -87.62 10.81
C GLY A 856 3.66 -88.35 9.59
N ARG A 857 5.04 -88.58 9.49
CA ARG A 857 5.80 -89.78 9.09
C ARG A 857 7.20 -89.73 9.71
#